data_AF-W2MEL6-F1
#
_entry.id   AF-W2MEL6-F1
#
_cell.length_a   1.000
_cell.length_b   1.000
_cell.length_c   1.000
_cell.angle_alpha   90.00
_cell.angle_beta   90.00
_cell.angle_gamma   90.00
#
_symmetry.space_group_name_H-M   'P 1'
#
loop_
_entity.id
_entity.type
_entity.pdbx_description
1 polymer ?
#
loop_
_entity_poly.entity_id
_entity_poly.type
_entity_poly.pdbx_seq_one_letter_code
_entity_poly.pdbx_strand_id
1 'polypeptide(L)'
;MVQGAAIALQYALRNSRADVISLLLERGADVNSQDEFGDTALHRAIEQYRGNTAVISLLLQRGADAAVQNVDGQNALHYAAAIANSEAISLLLKQGIDIDAQDETGQTVLHYATVIANTEVMSLLLEQGADVGTQDEDGKTALHYAVTSHNTDVMSLLLERGADLAARYEDDETILHYAVRNGDVDVISLLLEKGADVAATDNNGEIALHYAASFGHTERILLLLDRGSDVNASDNDQLTVLHHAVTRCSPEAVLLLLNKGADANALTKDGLNPLSHMILVKEDDPDDDYLGVVRLLCSQEPKLKLPPSTQSLAINQLGMLACAQYWQDRYEKKQPLLEIPSEVVKGGENAVEMYLAELEKTDSSEVVHRQKICVVGRTKWGKTSLVRSITEETSVLVPLEDRTIGIEVFPLRFTVDGDGNKMKATHHDVTFWDFAGQGVYRVAHAVFFSKRTLYLVCVDLAAYNEILEQAKKESKTQRDEVPQRFFEKHILRWIVLILLRQPEAEFKLIGTKHDEVSDSSRSEISHDIRDRLGQFLEKLDGSIQITGHAATALKKEFEEGLVTTSVTNVESIQKVKNSIKHTITAKPHLSFKMPITYTRVINYILEKRQSVVGATNQDRMDKMIVSVRQLCKDLLKLPDFPQDTDSREILRVLHELGDVLWYKGIDEELEKWIILDPSVVLDLVREVINHKYKEEVDEQYKVLSQNGILPHSLLMTFPSWKSLAAVEDKMVHLFKQLLHRLNLVYPVNDMEAIDKADILVPMYWKTRETPKADLKLLATQKTILTQDFGDSWHVATWRYWLPIVVSDAIFVNFVVKCYRPFVHRSARRAYFESSVRREFRAVVNHSANKTGQYNDILIEVAAPTEKLAWAEMMYFVTDMEKILEKDYPGLTKHARVKRFIVDDGEDRGVNDLMENPEDGKRQRAKARWLPPDFSWFTQCAWKNGGVYEIHQLRHQLEAVKNIVVTSESCRLPRLWTLLYPRKGSHVELRIHSDVSDVSVLYFCPVSSLCSHPQCRGCCRRESSFRSVEIGIKPKDHG
;
A
#
# COMPACT_ATOMS: atom_id res chain seq x y z
N MET A 1 12.22 -35.50 -47.82
CA MET A 1 13.65 -35.16 -48.00
C MET A 1 13.93 -33.68 -47.74
N VAL A 2 13.10 -32.74 -48.20
CA VAL A 2 13.31 -31.28 -48.03
C VAL A 2 13.39 -30.82 -46.56
N GLN A 3 12.46 -31.27 -45.68
CA GLN A 3 12.52 -30.96 -44.23
C GLN A 3 13.80 -31.45 -43.52
N GLY A 4 14.38 -32.57 -43.96
CA GLY A 4 15.62 -33.10 -43.37
C GLY A 4 16.86 -32.29 -43.72
N ALA A 5 16.86 -31.61 -44.87
CA ALA A 5 17.97 -30.75 -45.31
C ALA A 5 17.97 -29.40 -44.57
N ALA A 6 16.80 -28.82 -44.31
CA ALA A 6 16.64 -27.61 -43.49
C ALA A 6 17.14 -27.81 -42.05
N ILE A 7 16.72 -28.91 -41.41
CA ILE A 7 17.16 -29.29 -40.06
C ILE A 7 18.69 -29.54 -40.03
N ALA A 8 19.24 -30.18 -41.07
CA ALA A 8 20.68 -30.41 -41.18
C ALA A 8 21.47 -29.10 -41.35
N LEU A 9 20.93 -28.13 -42.10
CA LEU A 9 21.54 -26.80 -42.28
C LEU A 9 21.56 -26.02 -40.96
N GLN A 10 20.46 -26.03 -40.21
CA GLN A 10 20.39 -25.41 -38.88
C GLN A 10 21.32 -26.09 -37.86
N TYR A 11 21.44 -27.41 -37.90
CA TYR A 11 22.38 -28.14 -37.04
C TYR A 11 23.85 -27.85 -37.41
N ALA A 12 24.15 -27.69 -38.70
CA ALA A 12 25.49 -27.29 -39.16
C ALA A 12 25.84 -25.86 -38.72
N LEU A 13 24.85 -24.95 -38.73
CA LEU A 13 24.97 -23.60 -38.18
C LEU A 13 25.24 -23.62 -36.68
N ARG A 14 24.63 -24.50 -35.88
CA ARG A 14 24.94 -24.61 -34.43
C ARG A 14 26.37 -25.05 -34.10
N ASN A 15 27.09 -25.65 -35.06
CA ASN A 15 28.42 -26.25 -34.84
C ASN A 15 29.55 -25.56 -35.62
N SER A 16 29.29 -24.41 -36.26
CA SER A 16 30.31 -23.57 -36.92
C SER A 16 31.12 -24.23 -38.02
N ARG A 17 30.50 -25.17 -38.75
CA ARG A 17 31.15 -25.90 -39.85
C ARG A 17 30.82 -25.30 -41.20
N ALA A 18 31.57 -24.26 -41.61
CA ALA A 18 31.38 -23.56 -42.87
C ALA A 18 31.53 -24.48 -44.12
N ASP A 19 32.39 -25.50 -44.02
CA ASP A 19 32.55 -26.57 -45.00
C ASP A 19 31.27 -27.41 -45.18
N VAL A 20 30.59 -27.73 -44.08
CA VAL A 20 29.33 -28.48 -44.11
C VAL A 20 28.17 -27.61 -44.56
N ILE A 21 28.14 -26.34 -44.20
CA ILE A 21 27.15 -25.37 -44.70
C ILE A 21 27.29 -25.24 -46.23
N SER A 22 28.50 -25.05 -46.76
CA SER A 22 28.72 -24.98 -48.21
C SER A 22 28.29 -26.25 -48.92
N LEU A 23 28.62 -27.42 -48.37
CA LEU A 23 28.24 -28.72 -48.93
C LEU A 23 26.73 -28.93 -48.95
N LEU A 24 26.02 -28.56 -47.87
CA LEU A 24 24.56 -28.71 -47.81
C LEU A 24 23.86 -27.81 -48.84
N LEU A 25 24.32 -26.56 -48.99
CA LEU A 25 23.80 -25.63 -50.00
C LEU A 25 24.10 -26.11 -51.43
N GLU A 26 25.30 -26.65 -51.69
CA GLU A 26 25.66 -27.26 -52.99
C GLU A 26 24.80 -28.47 -53.34
N ARG A 27 24.27 -29.18 -52.33
CA ARG A 27 23.40 -30.34 -52.49
C ARG A 27 21.92 -29.97 -52.54
N GLY A 28 21.59 -28.69 -52.66
CA GLY A 28 20.23 -28.20 -52.85
C GLY A 28 19.44 -28.04 -51.56
N ALA A 29 20.10 -27.84 -50.41
CA ALA A 29 19.40 -27.35 -49.22
C ALA A 29 18.84 -25.95 -49.50
N ASP A 30 17.56 -25.75 -49.17
CA ASP A 30 16.93 -24.44 -49.28
C ASP A 30 17.48 -23.51 -48.20
N VAL A 31 18.16 -22.44 -48.63
CA VAL A 31 18.81 -21.47 -47.74
C VAL A 31 17.78 -20.61 -46.97
N ASN A 32 16.56 -20.50 -47.48
CA ASN A 32 15.48 -19.67 -46.93
C ASN A 32 14.43 -20.49 -46.17
N SER A 33 14.67 -21.79 -45.95
CA SER A 33 13.76 -22.61 -45.14
C SER A 33 13.66 -22.07 -43.71
N GLN A 34 12.44 -21.88 -43.24
CA GLN A 34 12.14 -21.39 -41.89
C GLN A 34 12.00 -22.54 -40.88
N ASP A 35 12.45 -22.31 -39.64
CA ASP A 35 12.17 -23.21 -38.51
C ASP A 35 10.77 -23.00 -37.90
N GLU A 36 10.51 -23.63 -36.76
CA GLU A 36 9.23 -23.53 -36.04
C GLU A 36 8.90 -22.11 -35.53
N PHE A 37 9.91 -21.23 -35.45
CA PHE A 37 9.78 -19.83 -35.06
C PHE A 37 9.79 -18.90 -36.28
N GLY A 38 9.77 -19.44 -37.50
CA GLY A 38 9.87 -18.62 -38.71
C GLY A 38 11.30 -18.17 -39.03
N ASP A 39 12.31 -18.57 -38.26
CA ASP A 39 13.68 -18.11 -38.44
C ASP A 39 14.39 -18.89 -39.56
N THR A 40 15.08 -18.16 -40.44
CA THR A 40 15.92 -18.74 -41.50
C THR A 40 17.33 -19.08 -41.02
N ALA A 41 18.09 -19.78 -41.86
CA ALA A 41 19.52 -20.00 -41.67
C ALA A 41 20.31 -18.70 -41.42
N LEU A 42 19.88 -17.59 -42.03
CA LEU A 42 20.51 -16.28 -41.90
C LEU A 42 20.26 -15.64 -40.52
N HIS A 43 19.03 -15.71 -40.00
CA HIS A 43 18.68 -15.25 -38.64
C HIS A 43 19.56 -15.93 -37.59
N ARG A 44 19.62 -17.27 -37.65
CA ARG A 44 20.41 -18.09 -36.72
C ARG A 44 21.92 -17.85 -36.86
N ALA A 45 22.40 -17.59 -38.07
CA ALA A 45 23.79 -17.24 -38.29
C ALA A 45 24.15 -15.90 -37.62
N ILE A 46 23.29 -14.89 -37.74
CA ILE A 46 23.53 -13.58 -37.12
C ILE A 46 23.54 -13.70 -35.60
N GLU A 47 22.56 -14.39 -35.01
CA GLU A 47 22.46 -14.64 -33.57
C GLU A 47 23.71 -15.33 -32.98
N GLN A 48 24.23 -16.35 -33.66
CA GLN A 48 25.29 -17.23 -33.14
C GLN A 48 26.71 -16.72 -33.42
N TYR A 49 26.92 -15.92 -34.48
CA TYR A 49 28.25 -15.52 -34.97
C TYR A 49 28.55 -14.03 -34.75
N ARG A 50 28.57 -13.60 -33.50
CA ARG A 50 29.02 -12.24 -33.13
C ARG A 50 30.46 -12.02 -33.63
N GLY A 51 30.62 -11.24 -34.72
CA GLY A 51 31.92 -10.88 -35.32
C GLY A 51 32.52 -11.86 -36.33
N ASN A 52 31.83 -12.94 -36.74
CA ASN A 52 32.27 -13.79 -37.85
C ASN A 52 31.32 -13.70 -39.04
N THR A 53 31.58 -12.71 -39.90
CA THR A 53 30.77 -12.43 -41.09
C THR A 53 31.00 -13.40 -42.25
N ALA A 54 31.91 -14.38 -42.14
CA ALA A 54 32.20 -15.31 -43.24
C ALA A 54 31.00 -16.21 -43.55
N VAL A 55 30.30 -16.70 -42.51
CA VAL A 55 29.10 -17.54 -42.68
C VAL A 55 27.92 -16.70 -43.19
N ILE A 56 27.74 -15.48 -42.65
CA ILE A 56 26.72 -14.53 -43.11
C ILE A 56 26.93 -14.20 -44.60
N SER A 57 28.17 -13.88 -44.99
CA SER A 57 28.55 -13.60 -46.38
C SER A 57 28.33 -14.80 -47.29
N LEU A 58 28.66 -16.01 -46.84
CA LEU A 58 28.42 -17.25 -47.58
C LEU A 58 26.92 -17.47 -47.83
N LEU A 59 26.08 -17.29 -46.80
CA LEU A 59 24.63 -17.45 -46.94
C LEU A 59 24.04 -16.43 -47.90
N LEU A 60 24.41 -15.15 -47.79
CA LEU A 60 23.97 -14.09 -48.71
C LEU A 60 24.43 -14.35 -50.15
N GLN A 61 25.68 -14.78 -50.37
CA GLN A 61 26.19 -15.16 -51.71
C GLN A 61 25.45 -16.35 -52.33
N ARG A 62 24.84 -17.21 -51.50
CA ARG A 62 24.07 -18.38 -51.93
C ARG A 62 22.56 -18.10 -52.02
N GLY A 63 22.15 -16.82 -51.98
CA GLY A 63 20.76 -16.40 -52.19
C GLY A 63 19.89 -16.40 -50.93
N ALA A 64 20.50 -16.31 -49.75
CA ALA A 64 19.74 -16.04 -48.52
C ALA A 64 19.03 -14.70 -48.63
N ASP A 65 17.71 -14.71 -48.44
CA ASP A 65 16.88 -13.51 -48.46
C ASP A 65 16.85 -12.91 -47.05
N ALA A 66 17.44 -11.72 -46.92
CA ALA A 66 17.52 -10.99 -45.67
C ALA A 66 16.18 -10.37 -45.24
N ALA A 67 15.23 -10.23 -46.17
CA ALA A 67 13.93 -9.62 -45.93
C ALA A 67 12.87 -10.61 -45.40
N VAL A 68 13.17 -11.91 -45.35
CA VAL A 68 12.27 -12.91 -44.75
C VAL A 68 12.03 -12.55 -43.29
N GLN A 69 10.77 -12.47 -42.91
CA GLN A 69 10.34 -12.19 -41.54
C GLN A 69 10.00 -13.49 -40.79
N ASN A 70 10.33 -13.54 -39.51
CA ASN A 70 9.95 -14.62 -38.61
C ASN A 70 8.51 -14.42 -38.08
N VAL A 71 8.11 -15.22 -37.10
CA VAL A 71 6.76 -15.13 -36.50
C VAL A 71 6.49 -13.83 -35.74
N ASP A 72 7.52 -13.07 -35.39
CA ASP A 72 7.42 -11.77 -34.72
C ASP A 72 7.59 -10.61 -35.72
N GLY A 73 7.61 -10.90 -37.03
CA GLY A 73 7.83 -9.90 -38.08
C GLY A 73 9.30 -9.45 -38.21
N GLN A 74 10.22 -10.02 -37.43
CA GLN A 74 11.62 -9.63 -37.42
C GLN A 74 12.36 -10.24 -38.61
N ASN A 75 13.18 -9.41 -39.26
CA ASN A 75 14.07 -9.85 -40.35
C ASN A 75 15.53 -9.95 -39.89
N ALA A 76 16.43 -10.30 -40.81
CA ALA A 76 17.85 -10.44 -40.50
C ALA A 76 18.50 -9.15 -39.95
N LEU A 77 18.03 -7.97 -40.37
CA LEU A 77 18.55 -6.68 -39.90
C LEU A 77 18.15 -6.42 -38.44
N HIS A 78 16.93 -6.79 -38.03
CA HIS A 78 16.48 -6.70 -36.63
C HIS A 78 17.36 -7.52 -35.71
N TYR A 79 17.65 -8.77 -36.08
CA TYR A 79 18.57 -9.63 -35.33
C TYR A 79 19.97 -9.04 -35.22
N ALA A 80 20.49 -8.45 -36.31
CA ALA A 80 21.82 -7.85 -36.32
C ALA A 80 21.89 -6.60 -35.42
N ALA A 81 20.82 -5.80 -35.38
CA ALA A 81 20.68 -4.66 -34.48
C ALA A 81 20.53 -5.11 -33.02
N ALA A 82 19.72 -6.14 -32.75
CA ALA A 82 19.45 -6.70 -31.42
C ALA A 82 20.70 -7.21 -30.68
N ILE A 83 21.73 -7.63 -31.43
CA ILE A 83 23.02 -8.08 -30.88
C ILE A 83 24.15 -7.06 -31.08
N ALA A 84 23.84 -5.88 -31.62
CA ALA A 84 24.77 -4.80 -31.95
C ALA A 84 25.95 -5.22 -32.86
N ASN A 85 25.69 -5.97 -33.93
CA ASN A 85 26.72 -6.42 -34.87
C ASN A 85 26.83 -5.48 -36.09
N SER A 86 27.68 -4.45 -35.97
CA SER A 86 27.87 -3.40 -37.00
C SER A 86 28.36 -3.95 -38.36
N GLU A 87 29.17 -5.02 -38.35
CA GLU A 87 29.63 -5.66 -39.60
C GLU A 87 28.49 -6.40 -40.32
N ALA A 88 27.64 -7.12 -39.59
CA ALA A 88 26.48 -7.80 -40.17
C ALA A 88 25.48 -6.78 -40.73
N ILE A 89 25.19 -5.71 -39.99
CA ILE A 89 24.35 -4.59 -40.46
C ILE A 89 24.90 -4.02 -41.76
N SER A 90 26.21 -3.73 -41.81
CA SER A 90 26.87 -3.21 -43.02
C SER A 90 26.76 -4.15 -44.23
N LEU A 91 26.81 -5.47 -44.01
CA LEU A 91 26.66 -6.45 -45.08
C LEU A 91 25.22 -6.56 -45.57
N LEU A 92 24.25 -6.54 -44.65
CA LEU A 92 22.82 -6.63 -44.97
C LEU A 92 22.35 -5.38 -45.73
N LEU A 93 22.73 -4.18 -45.28
CA LEU A 93 22.39 -2.92 -45.97
C LEU A 93 22.97 -2.85 -47.39
N LYS A 94 24.16 -3.42 -47.64
CA LYS A 94 24.72 -3.54 -49.00
C LYS A 94 23.89 -4.42 -49.94
N GLN A 95 23.06 -5.32 -49.42
CA GLN A 95 22.14 -6.13 -50.21
C GLN A 95 20.83 -5.40 -50.54
N GLY A 96 20.65 -4.16 -50.09
CA GLY A 96 19.45 -3.37 -50.34
C GLY A 96 18.25 -3.80 -49.51
N ILE A 97 18.48 -4.39 -48.33
CA ILE A 97 17.41 -4.58 -47.34
C ILE A 97 16.84 -3.23 -46.93
N ASP A 98 15.53 -3.19 -46.72
CA ASP A 98 14.86 -2.01 -46.18
C ASP A 98 15.33 -1.74 -44.75
N ILE A 99 15.94 -0.58 -44.54
CA ILE A 99 16.49 -0.16 -43.25
C ILE A 99 15.38 0.20 -42.26
N ASP A 100 14.21 0.58 -42.75
CA ASP A 100 13.05 0.98 -41.94
C ASP A 100 11.97 -0.10 -41.90
N ALA A 101 12.32 -1.34 -42.27
CA ALA A 101 11.44 -2.49 -42.11
C ALA A 101 10.94 -2.57 -40.65
N GLN A 102 9.64 -2.75 -40.49
CA GLN A 102 8.98 -2.86 -39.19
C GLN A 102 8.67 -4.32 -38.86
N ASP A 103 8.86 -4.69 -37.59
CA ASP A 103 8.39 -5.96 -37.05
C ASP A 103 6.87 -5.94 -36.75
N GLU A 104 6.32 -7.01 -36.16
CA GLU A 104 4.89 -7.09 -35.84
C GLU A 104 4.42 -6.05 -34.81
N THR A 105 5.33 -5.41 -34.08
CA THR A 105 5.02 -4.32 -33.14
C THR A 105 5.24 -2.94 -33.74
N GLY A 106 5.61 -2.86 -35.02
CA GLY A 106 5.94 -1.61 -35.70
C GLY A 106 7.36 -1.11 -35.42
N GLN A 107 8.18 -1.86 -34.68
CA GLN A 107 9.52 -1.43 -34.32
C GLN A 107 10.47 -1.62 -35.50
N THR A 108 11.28 -0.59 -35.77
CA THR A 108 12.40 -0.64 -36.73
C THR A 108 13.70 -1.00 -36.05
N VAL A 109 14.73 -1.33 -36.83
CA VAL A 109 16.08 -1.60 -36.31
C VAL A 109 16.70 -0.43 -35.53
N LEU A 110 16.28 0.81 -35.81
CA LEU A 110 16.69 1.98 -35.03
C LEU A 110 16.10 1.96 -33.61
N HIS A 111 14.88 1.46 -33.42
CA HIS A 111 14.28 1.26 -32.10
C HIS A 111 15.10 0.25 -31.27
N TYR A 112 15.41 -0.92 -31.86
CA TYR A 112 16.24 -1.93 -31.22
C TYR A 112 17.63 -1.38 -30.84
N ALA A 113 18.30 -0.70 -31.77
CA ALA A 113 19.61 -0.10 -31.52
C ALA A 113 19.58 0.95 -30.40
N THR A 114 18.48 1.70 -30.30
CA THR A 114 18.28 2.71 -29.26
C THR A 114 18.13 2.08 -27.87
N VAL A 115 17.34 1.01 -27.74
CA VAL A 115 17.17 0.28 -26.46
C VAL A 115 18.48 -0.32 -25.96
N ILE A 116 19.31 -0.81 -26.88
CA ILE A 116 20.64 -1.37 -26.56
C ILE A 116 21.65 -0.27 -26.19
N ALA A 117 21.35 0.99 -26.55
CA ALA A 117 22.19 2.15 -26.35
C ALA A 117 23.59 2.03 -26.99
N ASN A 118 23.68 1.38 -28.16
CA ASN A 118 24.94 1.25 -28.91
C ASN A 118 25.07 2.38 -29.96
N THR A 119 25.85 3.41 -29.62
CA THR A 119 26.03 4.60 -30.46
C THR A 119 26.74 4.32 -31.80
N GLU A 120 27.56 3.28 -31.90
CA GLU A 120 28.23 2.88 -33.16
C GLU A 120 27.20 2.36 -34.16
N VAL A 121 26.33 1.43 -33.72
CA VAL A 121 25.28 0.87 -34.55
C VAL A 121 24.25 1.93 -34.93
N MET A 122 23.85 2.78 -33.98
CA MET A 122 22.95 3.89 -34.28
C MET A 122 23.55 4.88 -35.28
N SER A 123 24.83 5.23 -35.12
CA SER A 123 25.52 6.14 -36.06
C SER A 123 25.54 5.54 -37.46
N LEU A 124 25.85 4.23 -37.58
CA LEU A 124 25.81 3.49 -38.84
C LEU A 124 24.41 3.52 -39.47
N LEU A 125 23.36 3.18 -38.73
CA LEU A 125 21.99 3.16 -39.25
C LEU A 125 21.54 4.55 -39.72
N LEU A 126 21.79 5.58 -38.91
CA LEU A 126 21.45 6.97 -39.22
C LEU A 126 22.26 7.51 -40.42
N GLU A 127 23.54 7.13 -40.57
CA GLU A 127 24.36 7.47 -41.74
C GLU A 127 23.89 6.79 -43.03
N GLN A 128 23.30 5.59 -42.90
CA GLN A 128 22.70 4.86 -44.03
C GLN A 128 21.25 5.29 -44.32
N GLY A 129 20.74 6.30 -43.60
CA GLY A 129 19.45 6.93 -43.90
C GLY A 129 18.24 6.34 -43.18
N ALA A 130 18.43 5.65 -42.05
CA ALA A 130 17.31 5.19 -41.21
C ALA A 130 16.42 6.38 -40.80
N ASP A 131 15.10 6.23 -40.91
CA ASP A 131 14.15 7.26 -40.56
C ASP A 131 13.98 7.35 -39.03
N VAL A 132 14.41 8.50 -38.49
CA VAL A 132 14.37 8.84 -37.07
C VAL A 132 12.94 9.12 -36.57
N GLY A 133 12.03 9.44 -37.48
CA GLY A 133 10.63 9.78 -37.21
C GLY A 133 9.68 8.57 -37.23
N THR A 134 10.16 7.38 -37.61
CA THR A 134 9.30 6.19 -37.67
C THR A 134 8.68 5.91 -36.31
N GLN A 135 7.36 5.73 -36.29
CA GLN A 135 6.60 5.36 -35.11
C GLN A 135 6.31 3.86 -35.12
N ASP A 136 6.45 3.22 -33.97
CA ASP A 136 5.92 1.88 -33.73
C ASP A 136 4.39 1.89 -33.65
N GLU A 137 3.79 0.72 -33.42
CA GLU A 137 2.33 0.64 -33.31
C GLU A 137 1.78 1.41 -32.10
N ASP A 138 2.58 1.70 -31.06
CA ASP A 138 2.21 2.52 -29.90
C ASP A 138 2.34 4.03 -30.15
N GLY A 139 2.85 4.42 -31.32
CA GLY A 139 3.15 5.80 -31.68
C GLY A 139 4.49 6.28 -31.13
N LYS A 140 5.34 5.40 -30.59
CA LYS A 140 6.66 5.76 -30.05
C LYS A 140 7.68 5.79 -31.18
N THR A 141 8.51 6.82 -31.16
CA THR A 141 9.71 6.94 -32.01
C THR A 141 10.94 6.46 -31.27
N ALA A 142 12.07 6.31 -31.97
CA ALA A 142 13.37 6.04 -31.34
C ALA A 142 13.69 7.03 -30.20
N LEU A 143 13.31 8.31 -30.34
CA LEU A 143 13.53 9.32 -29.28
C LEU A 143 12.81 8.97 -27.97
N HIS A 144 11.62 8.35 -28.02
CA HIS A 144 10.89 7.91 -26.82
C HIS A 144 11.62 6.78 -26.09
N TYR A 145 12.18 5.82 -26.83
CA TYR A 145 13.00 4.74 -26.26
C TYR A 145 14.34 5.26 -25.69
N ALA A 146 14.89 6.33 -26.27
CA ALA A 146 16.10 6.95 -25.74
C ALA A 146 15.87 7.55 -24.35
N VAL A 147 14.68 8.14 -24.09
CA VAL A 147 14.32 8.72 -22.79
C VAL A 147 14.39 7.68 -21.66
N THR A 148 13.95 6.44 -21.90
CA THR A 148 13.96 5.35 -20.89
C THR A 148 15.30 4.62 -20.79
N SER A 149 16.24 4.86 -21.73
CA SER A 149 17.58 4.26 -21.70
C SER A 149 18.55 4.93 -20.72
N HIS A 150 18.18 6.10 -20.17
CA HIS A 150 19.02 6.95 -19.30
C HIS A 150 20.37 7.37 -19.92
N ASN A 151 20.55 7.20 -21.24
CA ASN A 151 21.79 7.54 -21.94
C ASN A 151 21.61 8.82 -22.79
N THR A 152 22.15 9.94 -22.30
CA THR A 152 22.07 11.25 -22.96
C THR A 152 22.86 11.34 -24.26
N ASP A 153 23.86 10.46 -24.49
CA ASP A 153 24.61 10.41 -25.76
C ASP A 153 23.73 9.89 -26.89
N VAL A 154 22.94 8.85 -26.62
CA VAL A 154 21.97 8.27 -27.56
C VAL A 154 20.92 9.31 -27.94
N MET A 155 20.39 10.02 -26.95
CA MET A 155 19.41 11.07 -27.19
C MET A 155 20.01 12.25 -27.97
N SER A 156 21.23 12.66 -27.64
CA SER A 156 21.94 13.73 -28.37
C SER A 156 22.15 13.35 -29.83
N LEU A 157 22.56 12.10 -30.11
CA LEU A 157 22.74 11.61 -31.46
C LEU A 157 21.43 11.65 -32.27
N LEU A 158 20.32 11.16 -31.71
CA LEU A 158 19.02 11.19 -32.39
C LEU A 158 18.58 12.63 -32.70
N LEU A 159 18.72 13.54 -31.74
CA LEU A 159 18.36 14.95 -31.90
C LEU A 159 19.24 15.67 -32.94
N GLU A 160 20.55 15.38 -32.96
CA GLU A 160 21.47 15.90 -33.99
C GLU A 160 21.15 15.38 -35.40
N ARG A 161 20.53 14.21 -35.50
CA ARG A 161 20.06 13.62 -36.76
C ARG A 161 18.60 13.97 -37.10
N GLY A 162 18.03 14.95 -36.40
CA GLY A 162 16.72 15.53 -36.74
C GLY A 162 15.52 14.82 -36.15
N ALA A 163 15.68 14.05 -35.06
CA ALA A 163 14.55 13.56 -34.29
C ALA A 163 13.64 14.72 -33.86
N ASP A 164 12.34 14.55 -34.04
CA ASP A 164 11.36 15.60 -33.74
C ASP A 164 11.15 15.76 -32.23
N LEU A 165 11.53 16.93 -31.71
CA LEU A 165 11.27 17.32 -30.31
C LEU A 165 9.80 17.59 -30.03
N ALA A 166 9.00 17.85 -31.06
CA ALA A 166 7.55 18.00 -30.98
C ALA A 166 6.82 16.68 -31.20
N ALA A 167 7.54 15.55 -31.32
CA ALA A 167 6.94 14.24 -31.45
C ALA A 167 5.94 14.02 -30.34
N ARG A 168 4.75 13.57 -30.75
CA ARG A 168 3.62 13.36 -29.84
C ARG A 168 3.37 11.89 -29.61
N TYR A 169 3.21 11.58 -28.35
CA TYR A 169 2.82 10.29 -27.82
C TYR A 169 1.36 10.40 -27.35
N GLU A 170 0.82 9.28 -26.87
CA GLU A 170 -0.46 9.18 -26.17
C GLU A 170 -1.01 10.44 -25.54
N ASP A 171 -2.31 10.65 -25.74
CA ASP A 171 -3.01 11.83 -25.27
C ASP A 171 -2.34 13.15 -25.67
N ASP A 172 -1.67 13.18 -26.82
CA ASP A 172 -0.99 14.37 -27.34
C ASP A 172 0.19 14.81 -26.44
N GLU A 173 0.69 13.92 -25.58
CA GLU A 173 1.88 14.12 -24.77
C GLU A 173 3.09 14.41 -25.65
N THR A 174 3.93 15.35 -25.23
CA THR A 174 5.18 15.66 -25.93
C THR A 174 6.30 14.79 -25.38
N ILE A 175 7.44 14.76 -26.07
CA ILE A 175 8.64 14.10 -25.53
C ILE A 175 9.06 14.65 -24.15
N LEU A 176 8.78 15.94 -23.88
CA LEU A 176 9.04 16.56 -22.58
C LEU A 176 8.09 16.03 -21.50
N HIS A 177 6.79 15.86 -21.80
CA HIS A 177 5.84 15.19 -20.90
C HIS A 177 6.33 13.78 -20.56
N TYR A 178 6.67 13.01 -21.59
CA TYR A 178 7.15 11.64 -21.45
C TYR A 178 8.45 11.56 -20.61
N ALA A 179 9.39 12.49 -20.81
CA ALA A 179 10.62 12.59 -20.03
C ALA A 179 10.39 13.01 -18.58
N VAL A 180 9.47 13.93 -18.31
CA VAL A 180 9.12 14.32 -16.93
C VAL A 180 8.45 13.16 -16.19
N ARG A 181 7.74 12.28 -16.89
CA ARG A 181 7.15 11.07 -16.30
C ARG A 181 8.21 9.98 -16.07
N ASN A 182 8.98 9.64 -17.10
CA ASN A 182 9.77 8.40 -17.17
C ASN A 182 11.30 8.57 -17.13
N GLY A 183 11.81 9.76 -17.45
CA GLY A 183 13.24 10.04 -17.54
C GLY A 183 13.82 10.68 -16.28
N ASP A 184 15.14 10.84 -16.26
CA ASP A 184 15.86 11.54 -15.20
C ASP A 184 16.03 13.04 -15.47
N VAL A 185 16.49 13.78 -14.46
CA VAL A 185 16.69 15.24 -14.54
C VAL A 185 17.64 15.62 -15.69
N ASP A 186 18.66 14.81 -15.96
CA ASP A 186 19.62 15.06 -17.05
C ASP A 186 18.96 14.96 -18.44
N VAL A 187 18.05 14.01 -18.62
CA VAL A 187 17.27 13.85 -19.86
C VAL A 187 16.36 15.06 -20.07
N ILE A 188 15.66 15.48 -19.02
CA ILE A 188 14.80 16.68 -19.06
C ILE A 188 15.64 17.93 -19.37
N SER A 189 16.82 18.09 -18.74
CA SER A 189 17.72 19.22 -18.99
C SER A 189 18.16 19.27 -20.45
N LEU A 190 18.58 18.13 -21.01
CA LEU A 190 19.03 18.04 -22.40
C LEU A 190 17.90 18.36 -23.39
N LEU A 191 16.69 17.85 -23.18
CA LEU A 191 15.54 18.18 -24.04
C LEU A 191 15.24 19.68 -24.02
N LEU A 192 15.24 20.30 -22.84
CA LEU A 192 15.03 21.75 -22.68
C LEU A 192 16.19 22.56 -23.30
N GLU A 193 17.43 22.09 -23.23
CA GLU A 193 18.60 22.72 -23.89
C GLU A 193 18.51 22.65 -25.41
N LYS A 194 17.96 21.55 -25.94
CA LYS A 194 17.75 21.35 -27.38
C LYS A 194 16.48 22.05 -27.89
N GLY A 195 15.74 22.73 -27.01
CA GLY A 195 14.61 23.60 -27.38
C GLY A 195 13.24 22.96 -27.30
N ALA A 196 13.06 21.90 -26.50
CA ALA A 196 11.72 21.37 -26.22
C ALA A 196 10.81 22.46 -25.62
N ASP A 197 9.59 22.56 -26.13
CA ASP A 197 8.63 23.58 -25.70
C ASP A 197 8.06 23.24 -24.31
N VAL A 198 8.40 24.08 -23.34
CA VAL A 198 7.97 23.95 -21.94
C VAL A 198 6.50 24.33 -21.72
N ALA A 199 5.88 25.01 -22.70
CA ALA A 199 4.49 25.45 -22.67
C ALA A 199 3.56 24.55 -23.50
N ALA A 200 4.11 23.52 -24.17
CA ALA A 200 3.30 22.58 -24.92
C ALA A 200 2.34 21.83 -23.98
N THR A 201 1.09 21.70 -24.40
CA THR A 201 0.02 21.02 -23.66
C THR A 201 -0.31 19.68 -24.31
N ASP A 202 -0.70 18.72 -23.48
CA ASP A 202 -1.36 17.48 -23.91
C ASP A 202 -2.88 17.69 -24.18
N ASN A 203 -3.61 16.60 -24.43
CA ASN A 203 -5.06 16.60 -24.68
C ASN A 203 -5.87 17.08 -23.47
N ASN A 204 -5.33 16.95 -22.26
CA ASN A 204 -5.96 17.43 -21.04
C ASN A 204 -5.64 18.91 -20.80
N GLY A 205 -4.83 19.54 -21.63
CA GLY A 205 -4.36 20.90 -21.43
C GLY A 205 -3.22 20.99 -20.41
N GLU A 206 -2.67 19.86 -19.98
CA GLU A 206 -1.57 19.83 -19.01
C GLU A 206 -0.24 20.11 -19.71
N ILE A 207 0.54 21.03 -19.15
CA ILE A 207 1.98 21.17 -19.45
C ILE A 207 2.84 20.23 -18.57
N ALA A 208 4.10 20.02 -18.96
CA ALA A 208 5.04 19.13 -18.27
C ALA A 208 5.23 19.45 -16.78
N LEU A 209 5.03 20.71 -16.37
CA LEU A 209 5.09 21.12 -14.97
C LEU A 209 3.95 20.54 -14.11
N HIS A 210 2.76 20.28 -14.67
CA HIS A 210 1.67 19.58 -13.95
C HIS A 210 2.10 18.17 -13.54
N TYR A 211 2.75 17.43 -14.45
CA TYR A 211 3.30 16.11 -14.17
C TYR A 211 4.38 16.17 -13.08
N ALA A 212 5.34 17.09 -13.18
CA ALA A 212 6.37 17.23 -12.14
C ALA A 212 5.77 17.56 -10.75
N ALA A 213 4.72 18.40 -10.73
CA ALA A 213 3.99 18.78 -9.53
C ALA A 213 3.16 17.62 -8.94
N SER A 214 2.43 16.87 -9.77
CA SER A 214 1.60 15.76 -9.34
C SER A 214 2.43 14.61 -8.76
N PHE A 215 3.67 14.42 -9.20
CA PHE A 215 4.61 13.46 -8.61
C PHE A 215 5.46 14.02 -7.46
N GLY A 216 5.35 15.32 -7.14
CA GLY A 216 6.11 15.96 -6.06
C GLY A 216 7.62 16.04 -6.31
N HIS A 217 8.06 16.00 -7.57
CA HIS A 217 9.48 15.98 -7.92
C HIS A 217 10.08 17.39 -7.93
N THR A 218 10.48 17.88 -6.76
CA THR A 218 10.98 19.25 -6.55
C THR A 218 12.12 19.66 -7.48
N GLU A 219 13.07 18.76 -7.78
CA GLU A 219 14.17 19.03 -8.73
C GLU A 219 13.65 19.24 -10.16
N ARG A 220 12.69 18.42 -10.61
CA ARG A 220 12.05 18.55 -11.94
C ARG A 220 11.23 19.83 -12.01
N ILE A 221 10.48 20.16 -10.96
CA ILE A 221 9.71 21.41 -10.82
C ILE A 221 10.66 22.61 -10.95
N LEU A 222 11.74 22.63 -10.18
CA LEU A 222 12.70 23.74 -10.20
C LEU A 222 13.32 23.92 -11.58
N LEU A 223 13.77 22.83 -12.22
CA LEU A 223 14.33 22.86 -13.56
C LEU A 223 13.35 23.45 -14.59
N LEU A 224 12.10 22.98 -14.62
CA LEU A 224 11.09 23.47 -15.56
C LEU A 224 10.79 24.96 -15.35
N LEU A 225 10.66 25.40 -14.09
CA LEU A 225 10.44 26.81 -13.75
C LEU A 225 11.62 27.69 -14.14
N ASP A 226 12.86 27.24 -13.91
CA ASP A 226 14.07 27.98 -14.29
C ASP A 226 14.25 28.07 -15.82
N ARG A 227 13.62 27.15 -16.57
CA ARG A 227 13.53 27.18 -18.05
C ARG A 227 12.27 27.89 -18.57
N GLY A 228 11.53 28.60 -17.71
CA GLY A 228 10.45 29.51 -18.10
C GLY A 228 9.06 28.89 -18.17
N SER A 229 8.84 27.72 -17.58
CA SER A 229 7.49 27.15 -17.43
C SER A 229 6.58 28.07 -16.60
N ASP A 230 5.32 28.21 -17.01
CA ASP A 230 4.35 29.01 -16.27
C ASP A 230 3.85 28.26 -15.03
N VAL A 231 4.20 28.79 -13.86
CA VAL A 231 3.79 28.27 -12.55
C VAL A 231 2.27 28.28 -12.35
N ASN A 232 1.55 29.13 -13.08
CA ASN A 232 0.10 29.30 -13.00
C ASN A 232 -0.65 28.73 -14.21
N ALA A 233 0.02 27.92 -15.05
CA ALA A 233 -0.65 27.19 -16.11
C ALA A 233 -1.82 26.38 -15.53
N SER A 234 -2.91 26.31 -16.30
CA SER A 234 -4.12 25.58 -15.94
C SER A 234 -4.50 24.62 -17.05
N ASP A 235 -4.93 23.43 -16.66
CA ASP A 235 -5.43 22.41 -17.59
C ASP A 235 -6.85 22.73 -18.11
N ASN A 236 -7.42 21.81 -18.87
CA ASN A 236 -8.75 21.95 -19.44
C ASN A 236 -9.84 22.10 -18.37
N ASP A 237 -9.65 21.61 -17.15
CA ASP A 237 -10.56 21.72 -16.00
C ASP A 237 -10.25 22.93 -15.09
N GLN A 238 -9.34 23.80 -15.54
CA GLN A 238 -8.83 24.96 -14.82
C GLN A 238 -8.11 24.58 -13.52
N LEU A 239 -7.64 23.33 -13.39
CA LEU A 239 -6.73 22.98 -12.32
C LEU A 239 -5.35 23.51 -12.68
N THR A 240 -4.80 24.33 -11.80
CA THR A 240 -3.44 24.82 -11.95
C THR A 240 -2.40 23.79 -11.50
N VAL A 241 -1.13 24.03 -11.83
CA VAL A 241 0.01 23.26 -11.29
C VAL A 241 -0.07 23.09 -9.76
N LEU A 242 -0.51 24.13 -9.05
CA LEU A 242 -0.68 24.07 -7.59
C LEU A 242 -1.80 23.10 -7.16
N HIS A 243 -2.92 23.00 -7.90
CA HIS A 243 -3.98 22.03 -7.64
C HIS A 243 -3.48 20.57 -7.77
N HIS A 244 -2.65 20.32 -8.78
CA HIS A 244 -2.00 19.03 -8.98
C HIS A 244 -1.02 18.69 -7.86
N ALA A 245 -0.21 19.65 -7.41
CA ALA A 245 0.74 19.47 -6.30
C ALA A 245 0.05 19.13 -4.97
N VAL A 246 -1.05 19.81 -4.63
CA VAL A 246 -1.73 19.62 -3.34
C VAL A 246 -2.45 18.26 -3.24
N THR A 247 -2.86 17.69 -4.38
CA THR A 247 -3.56 16.39 -4.43
C THR A 247 -2.67 15.24 -3.94
N ARG A 248 -1.36 15.32 -4.17
CA ARG A 248 -0.36 14.32 -3.73
C ARG A 248 0.43 14.73 -2.49
N CYS A 249 0.14 15.93 -1.97
CA CYS A 249 0.47 16.37 -0.62
C CYS A 249 1.99 16.44 -0.32
N SER A 250 2.82 16.82 -1.30
CA SER A 250 4.23 17.12 -1.07
C SER A 250 4.40 18.55 -0.54
N PRO A 251 4.71 18.76 0.76
CA PRO A 251 4.86 20.10 1.31
C PRO A 251 5.98 20.90 0.64
N GLU A 252 7.08 20.23 0.25
CA GLU A 252 8.21 20.86 -0.41
C GLU A 252 7.87 21.35 -1.81
N ALA A 253 7.14 20.56 -2.61
CA ALA A 253 6.69 20.95 -3.94
C ALA A 253 5.72 22.14 -3.88
N VAL A 254 4.74 22.10 -2.97
CA VAL A 254 3.79 23.20 -2.76
C VAL A 254 4.53 24.47 -2.30
N LEU A 255 5.45 24.35 -1.33
CA LEU A 255 6.25 25.48 -0.86
C LEU A 255 7.10 26.08 -1.99
N LEU A 256 7.74 25.24 -2.81
CA LEU A 256 8.53 25.67 -3.95
C LEU A 256 7.67 26.44 -4.97
N LEU A 257 6.51 25.90 -5.33
CA LEU A 257 5.58 26.52 -6.27
C LEU A 257 5.08 27.89 -5.75
N LEU A 258 4.67 27.98 -4.49
CA LEU A 258 4.25 29.25 -3.89
C LEU A 258 5.40 30.27 -3.86
N ASN A 259 6.61 29.85 -3.49
CA ASN A 259 7.80 30.73 -3.52
C ASN A 259 8.14 31.22 -4.94
N LYS A 260 7.78 30.44 -5.96
CA LYS A 260 7.95 30.78 -7.38
C LYS A 260 6.75 31.53 -7.96
N GLY A 261 5.76 31.90 -7.14
CA GLY A 261 4.65 32.78 -7.52
C GLY A 261 3.35 32.06 -7.94
N ALA A 262 3.15 30.80 -7.54
CA ALA A 262 1.88 30.10 -7.74
C ALA A 262 0.72 30.82 -7.01
N ASP A 263 -0.39 31.02 -7.70
CA ASP A 263 -1.58 31.66 -7.16
C ASP A 263 -2.42 30.67 -6.34
N ALA A 264 -2.38 30.84 -5.01
CA ALA A 264 -3.17 30.06 -4.07
C ALA A 264 -4.69 30.33 -4.14
N ASN A 265 -5.13 31.37 -4.86
CA ASN A 265 -6.55 31.72 -5.06
C ASN A 265 -7.08 31.32 -6.44
N ALA A 266 -6.25 30.74 -7.31
CA ALA A 266 -6.70 30.24 -8.61
C ALA A 266 -7.88 29.28 -8.43
N LEU A 267 -8.91 29.39 -9.28
CA LEU A 267 -10.13 28.60 -9.15
C LEU A 267 -10.24 27.57 -10.26
N THR A 268 -10.64 26.35 -9.90
CA THR A 268 -11.08 25.33 -10.86
C THR A 268 -12.41 25.73 -11.51
N LYS A 269 -12.86 24.96 -12.52
CA LYS A 269 -14.20 25.09 -13.11
C LYS A 269 -15.33 25.07 -12.08
N ASP A 270 -15.17 24.30 -11.01
CA ASP A 270 -16.16 24.17 -9.92
C ASP A 270 -16.05 25.31 -8.89
N GLY A 271 -15.16 26.28 -9.11
CA GLY A 271 -14.96 27.42 -8.23
C GLY A 271 -14.19 27.07 -6.96
N LEU A 272 -13.37 26.02 -6.99
CA LEU A 272 -12.54 25.57 -5.87
C LEU A 272 -11.13 26.13 -6.02
N ASN A 273 -10.59 26.73 -4.96
CA ASN A 273 -9.15 27.01 -4.87
C ASN A 273 -8.37 25.75 -4.45
N PRO A 274 -7.02 25.73 -4.54
CA PRO A 274 -6.21 24.57 -4.18
C PRO A 274 -6.50 24.01 -2.79
N LEU A 275 -6.69 24.87 -1.79
CA LEU A 275 -7.01 24.46 -0.42
C LEU A 275 -8.37 23.74 -0.35
N SER A 276 -9.40 24.32 -0.96
CA SER A 276 -10.74 23.75 -0.99
C SER A 276 -10.82 22.46 -1.83
N HIS A 277 -10.13 22.42 -2.97
CA HIS A 277 -10.01 21.23 -3.82
C HIS A 277 -9.38 20.09 -3.02
N MET A 278 -8.28 20.37 -2.32
CA MET A 278 -7.59 19.38 -1.49
C MET A 278 -8.54 18.80 -0.41
N ILE A 279 -9.20 19.66 0.38
CA ILE A 279 -10.12 19.25 1.47
C ILE A 279 -11.29 18.39 0.96
N LEU A 280 -11.87 18.73 -0.19
CA LEU A 280 -13.07 18.05 -0.71
C LEU A 280 -12.77 16.79 -1.50
N VAL A 281 -11.64 16.73 -2.21
CA VAL A 281 -11.28 15.57 -3.05
C VAL A 281 -10.64 14.45 -2.24
N LYS A 282 -9.92 14.77 -1.16
CA LYS A 282 -9.27 13.75 -0.33
C LYS A 282 -10.17 13.35 0.84
N GLU A 283 -10.80 12.18 0.73
CA GLU A 283 -11.61 11.58 1.80
C GLU A 283 -10.78 10.76 2.80
N ASP A 284 -9.51 10.48 2.50
CA ASP A 284 -8.63 9.71 3.39
C ASP A 284 -8.30 10.47 4.68
N ASP A 285 -7.96 9.71 5.72
CA ASP A 285 -7.46 10.26 6.97
C ASP A 285 -6.25 11.19 6.72
N PRO A 286 -6.31 12.46 7.13
CA PRO A 286 -5.21 13.40 6.90
C PRO A 286 -4.01 13.01 7.74
N ASP A 287 -2.83 12.98 7.11
CA ASP A 287 -1.56 12.82 7.79
C ASP A 287 -0.88 14.18 8.05
N ASP A 288 0.25 14.16 8.74
CA ASP A 288 0.94 15.39 9.15
C ASP A 288 1.52 16.18 7.96
N ASP A 289 1.86 15.51 6.84
CA ASP A 289 2.30 16.19 5.61
C ASP A 289 1.14 16.91 4.93
N TYR A 290 -0.02 16.25 4.85
CA TYR A 290 -1.28 16.87 4.41
C TYR A 290 -1.61 18.12 5.23
N LEU A 291 -1.54 18.00 6.56
CA LEU A 291 -1.72 19.12 7.48
C LEU A 291 -0.69 20.23 7.26
N GLY A 292 0.55 19.87 6.96
CA GLY A 292 1.62 20.80 6.60
C GLY A 292 1.26 21.64 5.38
N VAL A 293 0.72 21.00 4.33
CA VAL A 293 0.23 21.69 3.11
C VAL A 293 -0.97 22.59 3.44
N VAL A 294 -1.96 22.11 4.20
CA VAL A 294 -3.11 22.94 4.64
C VAL A 294 -2.61 24.19 5.36
N ARG A 295 -1.72 24.03 6.34
CA ARG A 295 -1.18 25.13 7.14
C ARG A 295 -0.43 26.14 6.27
N LEU A 296 0.35 25.65 5.31
CA LEU A 296 1.11 26.46 4.38
C LEU A 296 0.21 27.28 3.44
N LEU A 297 -0.88 26.69 2.94
CA LEU A 297 -1.90 27.40 2.14
C LEU A 297 -2.70 28.41 2.98
N CYS A 298 -3.04 28.08 4.24
CA CYS A 298 -3.69 29.01 5.16
C CYS A 298 -2.82 30.21 5.54
N SER A 299 -1.51 30.12 5.30
CA SER A 299 -0.53 31.21 5.53
C SER A 299 -0.35 32.12 4.31
N GLN A 300 -1.21 32.04 3.30
CA GLN A 300 -1.14 32.88 2.10
C GLN A 300 -2.08 34.09 2.20
N GLU A 301 -1.70 35.20 1.56
CA GLU A 301 -2.56 36.38 1.38
C GLU A 301 -2.98 36.50 -0.10
N PRO A 302 -4.25 36.87 -0.40
CA PRO A 302 -5.38 37.08 0.52
C PRO A 302 -5.96 35.77 1.08
N LYS A 303 -6.78 35.88 2.14
CA LYS A 303 -7.48 34.74 2.77
C LYS A 303 -8.26 33.91 1.74
N LEU A 304 -7.93 32.63 1.66
CA LEU A 304 -8.56 31.70 0.73
C LEU A 304 -10.00 31.40 1.14
N LYS A 305 -10.90 31.37 0.16
CA LYS A 305 -12.31 30.99 0.40
C LYS A 305 -12.41 29.50 0.76
N LEU A 306 -13.01 29.19 1.90
CA LEU A 306 -13.25 27.81 2.33
C LEU A 306 -14.62 27.30 1.86
N PRO A 307 -14.78 25.98 1.63
CA PRO A 307 -16.08 25.40 1.32
C PRO A 307 -17.03 25.48 2.54
N PRO A 308 -18.36 25.48 2.33
CA PRO A 308 -19.29 25.49 3.45
C PRO A 308 -19.26 24.17 4.24
N SER A 309 -19.43 24.23 5.55
CA SER A 309 -19.65 23.02 6.37
C SER A 309 -21.03 22.43 6.07
N THR A 310 -21.07 21.29 5.38
CA THR A 310 -22.30 20.56 5.07
C THR A 310 -22.30 19.18 5.73
N GLN A 311 -23.48 18.66 6.08
CA GLN A 311 -23.63 17.32 6.68
C GLN A 311 -23.19 16.17 5.77
N SER A 312 -22.91 16.45 4.48
CA SER A 312 -22.44 15.46 3.51
C SER A 312 -20.94 15.20 3.59
N LEU A 313 -20.17 16.03 4.29
CA LEU A 313 -18.72 15.86 4.43
C LEU A 313 -18.38 14.79 5.47
N ALA A 314 -17.32 14.04 5.21
CA ALA A 314 -16.79 13.07 6.16
C ALA A 314 -16.23 13.78 7.42
N ILE A 315 -16.17 13.06 8.54
CA ILE A 315 -15.77 13.62 9.85
C ILE A 315 -14.38 14.27 9.79
N ASN A 316 -13.42 13.59 9.14
CA ASN A 316 -12.08 14.10 8.92
C ASN A 316 -12.04 15.36 8.04
N GLN A 317 -12.87 15.44 6.99
CA GLN A 317 -12.99 16.64 6.14
C GLN A 317 -13.54 17.83 6.93
N LEU A 318 -14.52 17.59 7.82
CA LEU A 318 -15.02 18.62 8.74
C LEU A 318 -13.92 19.06 9.72
N GLY A 319 -13.14 18.14 10.26
CA GLY A 319 -11.95 18.46 11.06
C GLY A 319 -10.95 19.33 10.30
N MET A 320 -10.72 19.04 9.02
CA MET A 320 -9.85 19.82 8.13
C MET A 320 -10.35 21.22 7.87
N LEU A 321 -11.66 21.37 7.65
CA LEU A 321 -12.27 22.67 7.50
C LEU A 321 -12.08 23.53 8.76
N ALA A 322 -12.28 22.94 9.94
CA ALA A 322 -12.08 23.60 11.22
C ALA A 322 -10.62 24.04 11.42
N CYS A 323 -9.64 23.18 11.10
CA CYS A 323 -8.22 23.55 11.13
C CYS A 323 -7.91 24.71 10.20
N ALA A 324 -8.40 24.64 8.96
CA ALA A 324 -8.15 25.66 7.95
C ALA A 324 -8.72 27.02 8.39
N GLN A 325 -9.96 27.04 8.88
CA GLN A 325 -10.61 28.23 9.40
C GLN A 325 -9.83 28.84 10.57
N TYR A 326 -9.44 28.00 11.54
CA TYR A 326 -8.66 28.45 12.69
C TYR A 326 -7.30 29.06 12.30
N TRP A 327 -6.56 28.40 11.40
CA TRP A 327 -5.26 28.90 10.96
C TRP A 327 -5.36 30.20 10.17
N GLN A 328 -6.34 30.33 9.28
CA GLN A 328 -6.57 31.58 8.56
C GLN A 328 -6.90 32.73 9.52
N ASP A 329 -7.77 32.50 10.50
CA ASP A 329 -8.14 33.51 11.50
C ASP A 329 -6.95 33.95 12.36
N ARG A 330 -6.06 33.02 12.71
CA ARG A 330 -4.81 33.35 13.43
C ARG A 330 -3.81 34.09 12.57
N TYR A 331 -3.66 33.66 11.32
CA TYR A 331 -2.76 34.31 10.37
C TYR A 331 -3.19 35.78 10.13
N GLU A 332 -4.49 36.03 9.93
CA GLU A 332 -5.06 37.39 9.82
C GLU A 332 -4.78 38.23 11.08
N LYS A 333 -4.85 37.61 12.27
CA LYS A 333 -4.52 38.26 13.56
C LYS A 333 -3.01 38.36 13.82
N LYS A 334 -2.15 37.94 12.89
CA LYS A 334 -0.68 37.86 13.04
C LYS A 334 -0.23 37.08 14.28
N GLN A 335 -1.01 36.06 14.63
CA GLN A 335 -0.71 35.14 15.71
C GLN A 335 0.06 33.93 15.19
N PRO A 336 0.92 33.30 16.01
CA PRO A 336 1.59 32.07 15.61
C PRO A 336 0.55 30.96 15.35
N LEU A 337 0.74 30.25 14.24
CA LEU A 337 -0.07 29.08 13.90
C LEU A 337 0.31 27.93 14.83
N LEU A 338 -0.66 27.48 15.62
CA LEU A 338 -0.46 26.32 16.49
C LEU A 338 -0.45 25.05 15.64
N GLU A 339 0.41 24.11 16.01
CA GLU A 339 0.43 22.78 15.41
C GLU A 339 -0.78 21.99 15.91
N ILE A 340 -1.54 21.41 14.98
CA ILE A 340 -2.70 20.58 15.28
C ILE A 340 -2.34 19.16 14.85
N PRO A 341 -2.28 18.19 15.77
CA PRO A 341 -1.98 16.81 15.41
C PRO A 341 -3.10 16.17 14.56
N SER A 342 -2.72 15.30 13.62
CA SER A 342 -3.67 14.55 12.77
C SER A 342 -4.70 13.75 13.57
N GLU A 343 -4.33 13.24 14.74
CA GLU A 343 -5.25 12.52 15.63
C GLU A 343 -6.42 13.41 16.12
N VAL A 344 -6.21 14.72 16.29
CA VAL A 344 -7.28 15.65 16.68
C VAL A 344 -8.27 15.83 15.53
N VAL A 345 -7.75 15.93 14.30
CA VAL A 345 -8.54 16.16 13.10
C VAL A 345 -9.45 14.99 12.78
N LYS A 346 -8.95 13.77 12.91
CA LYS A 346 -9.75 12.55 12.72
C LYS A 346 -10.99 12.53 13.64
N GLY A 347 -10.90 13.17 14.81
CA GLY A 347 -12.03 13.34 15.72
C GLY A 347 -13.17 14.20 15.19
N GLY A 348 -12.89 15.07 14.21
CA GLY A 348 -13.83 15.96 13.52
C GLY A 348 -13.77 17.42 13.96
N GLU A 349 -14.65 18.24 13.39
CA GLU A 349 -14.74 19.69 13.63
C GLU A 349 -14.80 20.04 15.12
N ASN A 350 -15.76 19.47 15.86
CA ASN A 350 -15.91 19.73 17.31
C ASN A 350 -14.67 19.31 18.13
N ALA A 351 -13.96 18.26 17.71
CA ALA A 351 -12.75 17.80 18.40
C ALA A 351 -11.59 18.78 18.20
N VAL A 352 -11.45 19.33 16.98
CA VAL A 352 -10.48 20.38 16.66
C VAL A 352 -10.76 21.65 17.44
N GLU A 353 -12.00 22.13 17.43
CA GLU A 353 -12.41 23.33 18.16
C GLU A 353 -12.16 23.19 19.67
N MET A 354 -12.56 22.05 20.26
CA MET A 354 -12.37 21.75 21.67
C MET A 354 -10.88 21.71 22.04
N TYR A 355 -10.07 20.98 21.26
CA TYR A 355 -8.64 20.84 21.52
C TYR A 355 -7.94 22.20 21.51
N LEU A 356 -8.23 23.04 20.51
CA LEU A 356 -7.64 24.36 20.37
C LEU A 356 -8.08 25.30 21.49
N ALA A 357 -9.38 25.31 21.84
CA ALA A 357 -9.90 26.13 22.93
C ALA A 357 -9.24 25.78 24.27
N GLU A 358 -9.04 24.49 24.56
CA GLU A 358 -8.37 24.04 25.79
C GLU A 358 -6.86 24.28 25.75
N LEU A 359 -6.21 24.13 24.59
CA LEU A 359 -4.79 24.41 24.43
C LEU A 359 -4.47 25.90 24.66
N GLU A 360 -5.34 26.80 24.20
CA GLU A 360 -5.18 28.25 24.41
C GLU A 360 -5.36 28.68 25.87
N LYS A 361 -6.23 27.99 26.63
CA LYS A 361 -6.46 28.25 28.06
C LYS A 361 -5.33 27.70 28.94
N THR A 362 -4.61 26.67 28.48
CA THR A 362 -3.57 25.98 29.25
C THR A 362 -2.28 26.82 29.28
N ASP A 363 -1.69 27.07 30.46
CA ASP A 363 -0.35 27.69 30.51
C ASP A 363 0.68 26.73 29.90
N SER A 364 1.60 27.27 29.11
CA SER A 364 2.79 26.57 28.62
C SER A 364 3.50 25.64 29.62
N SER A 365 3.54 25.96 30.93
CA SER A 365 4.14 25.08 31.96
C SER A 365 3.29 23.86 32.31
N GLU A 366 1.99 23.92 32.07
CA GLU A 366 1.03 22.83 32.36
C GLU A 366 0.84 21.88 31.18
N VAL A 367 1.29 22.27 29.98
CA VAL A 367 1.23 21.42 28.79
C VAL A 367 2.15 20.20 28.97
N VAL A 368 1.56 19.01 28.84
CA VAL A 368 2.28 17.74 28.90
C VAL A 368 2.54 17.21 27.49
N HIS A 369 3.79 16.87 27.20
CA HIS A 369 4.18 16.26 25.93
C HIS A 369 4.06 14.74 26.05
N ARG A 370 3.00 14.18 25.47
CA ARG A 370 2.72 12.74 25.49
C ARG A 370 3.40 12.03 24.33
N GLN A 371 3.99 10.86 24.58
CA GLN A 371 4.69 10.08 23.57
C GLN A 371 4.49 8.57 23.74
N LYS A 372 4.60 7.83 22.63
CA LYS A 372 4.58 6.36 22.60
C LYS A 372 5.92 5.79 22.16
N ILE A 373 6.38 4.78 22.88
CA ILE A 373 7.56 4.00 22.50
C ILE A 373 7.15 2.54 22.30
N CYS A 374 7.35 2.00 21.11
CA CYS A 374 7.13 0.59 20.82
C CYS A 374 8.44 -0.19 20.98
N VAL A 375 8.50 -1.12 21.93
CA VAL A 375 9.68 -1.93 22.19
C VAL A 375 9.62 -3.23 21.39
N VAL A 376 10.62 -3.43 20.54
CA VAL A 376 10.69 -4.55 19.58
C VAL A 376 11.97 -5.36 19.75
N GLY A 377 11.92 -6.62 19.33
CA GLY A 377 13.01 -7.58 19.49
C GLY A 377 12.49 -8.97 19.88
N ARG A 378 13.38 -9.97 19.94
CA ARG A 378 12.98 -11.33 20.35
C ARG A 378 12.55 -11.34 21.81
N THR A 379 11.58 -12.19 22.15
CA THR A 379 11.04 -12.30 23.53
C THR A 379 12.11 -12.56 24.59
N LYS A 380 13.19 -13.29 24.25
CA LYS A 380 14.28 -13.62 25.18
C LYS A 380 15.35 -12.53 25.34
N TRP A 381 15.25 -11.43 24.59
CA TRP A 381 16.27 -10.37 24.54
C TRP A 381 16.12 -9.29 25.64
N GLY A 382 15.29 -9.56 26.66
CA GLY A 382 15.25 -8.74 27.87
C GLY A 382 14.44 -7.44 27.76
N LYS A 383 13.49 -7.34 26.83
CA LYS A 383 12.65 -6.13 26.62
C LYS A 383 11.87 -5.73 27.87
N THR A 384 11.06 -6.64 28.42
CA THR A 384 10.25 -6.39 29.62
C THR A 384 11.11 -6.01 30.81
N SER A 385 12.22 -6.73 31.02
CA SER A 385 13.16 -6.43 32.11
C SER A 385 13.83 -5.07 31.95
N LEU A 386 14.18 -4.68 30.72
CA LEU A 386 14.72 -3.35 30.42
C LEU A 386 13.72 -2.25 30.77
N VAL A 387 12.51 -2.34 30.23
CA VAL A 387 11.50 -1.28 30.41
C VAL A 387 11.12 -1.16 31.89
N ARG A 388 10.87 -2.29 32.57
CA ARG A 388 10.53 -2.28 34.00
C ARG A 388 11.65 -1.67 34.84
N SER A 389 12.92 -1.99 34.52
CA SER A 389 14.07 -1.41 35.24
C SER A 389 14.20 0.10 35.01
N ILE A 390 13.87 0.60 33.81
CA ILE A 390 13.88 2.04 33.49
C ILE A 390 12.77 2.79 34.24
N THR A 391 11.57 2.19 34.33
CA THR A 391 10.40 2.83 34.94
C THR A 391 10.42 2.77 36.45
N GLU A 392 10.88 1.67 37.04
CA GLU A 392 10.91 1.45 38.50
C GLU A 392 12.23 1.91 39.15
N GLU A 393 13.21 2.38 38.36
CA GLU A 393 14.54 2.82 38.83
C GLU A 393 15.28 1.78 39.67
N THR A 394 14.99 0.49 39.44
CA THR A 394 15.53 -0.63 40.18
C THR A 394 15.91 -1.78 39.26
N SER A 395 16.81 -2.66 39.71
CA SER A 395 17.20 -3.86 38.97
C SER A 395 16.06 -4.89 39.04
N VAL A 396 15.30 -5.06 37.95
CA VAL A 396 14.18 -6.02 37.92
C VAL A 396 14.39 -7.09 36.87
N LEU A 397 14.79 -8.28 37.33
CA LEU A 397 14.87 -9.49 36.51
C LEU A 397 13.49 -10.14 36.42
N VAL A 398 12.93 -10.17 35.22
CA VAL A 398 11.65 -10.87 34.95
C VAL A 398 11.96 -12.32 34.55
N PRO A 399 11.46 -13.34 35.28
CA PRO A 399 11.63 -14.76 34.94
C PRO A 399 11.12 -15.10 33.54
N LEU A 400 11.68 -16.13 32.90
CA LEU A 400 11.29 -16.55 31.54
C LEU A 400 9.81 -16.94 31.40
N GLU A 401 9.19 -17.38 32.49
CA GLU A 401 7.77 -17.78 32.56
C GLU A 401 6.83 -16.57 32.64
N ASP A 402 7.32 -15.44 33.17
CA ASP A 402 6.61 -14.16 33.30
C ASP A 402 6.93 -13.18 32.16
N ARG A 403 7.83 -13.55 31.23
CA ARG A 403 8.16 -12.71 30.07
C ARG A 403 7.02 -12.75 29.06
N THR A 404 6.50 -11.57 28.75
CA THR A 404 5.30 -11.38 27.94
C THR A 404 5.36 -12.14 26.63
N ILE A 405 4.36 -13.01 26.45
CA ILE A 405 3.85 -13.41 25.14
C ILE A 405 2.58 -12.57 24.77
N GLY A 406 2.38 -11.43 25.45
CA GLY A 406 1.36 -10.38 25.19
C GLY A 406 1.93 -8.95 25.15
N ILE A 407 1.09 -7.94 25.38
CA ILE A 407 1.48 -6.51 25.37
C ILE A 407 1.40 -5.93 26.78
N GLU A 408 2.54 -5.47 27.31
CA GLU A 408 2.59 -4.73 28.58
C GLU A 408 2.84 -3.25 28.31
N VAL A 409 2.19 -2.40 29.11
CA VAL A 409 2.26 -0.95 29.00
C VAL A 409 2.92 -0.38 30.26
N PHE A 410 4.00 0.39 30.09
CA PHE A 410 4.74 0.97 31.20
C PHE A 410 4.82 2.49 31.09
N PRO A 411 4.36 3.23 32.12
CA PRO A 411 4.44 4.69 32.11
C PRO A 411 5.81 5.19 32.59
N LEU A 412 6.30 6.27 31.99
CA LEU A 412 7.47 7.02 32.43
C LEU A 412 7.19 8.53 32.34
N ARG A 413 7.23 9.20 33.49
CA ARG A 413 7.08 10.65 33.59
C ARG A 413 8.38 11.32 33.97
N PHE A 414 8.71 12.44 33.33
CA PHE A 414 9.87 13.25 33.70
C PHE A 414 9.70 14.70 33.26
N THR A 415 10.49 15.59 33.87
CA THR A 415 10.61 17.00 33.51
C THR A 415 11.98 17.28 32.93
N VAL A 416 12.04 18.27 32.05
CA VAL A 416 13.29 18.81 31.51
C VAL A 416 13.31 20.30 31.79
N ASP A 417 14.31 20.73 32.55
CA ASP A 417 14.51 22.14 32.85
C ASP A 417 15.01 22.87 31.62
N GLY A 418 14.48 24.07 31.35
CA GLY A 418 14.92 24.90 30.24
C GLY A 418 16.35 25.40 30.44
N ASP A 419 17.14 25.45 29.36
CA ASP A 419 18.49 26.03 29.39
C ASP A 419 18.42 27.54 29.71
N GLY A 420 18.61 27.89 30.98
CA GLY A 420 18.70 29.26 31.47
C GLY A 420 17.36 29.99 31.66
N ASN A 421 17.44 31.17 32.28
CA ASN A 421 16.39 31.96 32.96
C ASN A 421 15.17 32.42 32.12
N LYS A 422 14.85 31.78 30.98
CA LYS A 422 13.74 32.14 30.07
C LYS A 422 12.84 30.98 29.64
N MET A 423 13.26 29.70 29.72
CA MET A 423 12.43 28.56 29.34
C MET A 423 11.84 27.86 30.58
N LYS A 424 10.50 27.78 30.64
CA LYS A 424 9.76 27.03 31.66
C LYS A 424 10.00 25.53 31.49
N ALA A 425 10.00 24.77 32.59
CA ALA A 425 10.19 23.32 32.57
C ALA A 425 9.14 22.62 31.69
N THR A 426 9.59 21.67 30.85
CA THR A 426 8.70 20.88 29.99
C THR A 426 8.39 19.54 30.63
N HIS A 427 7.11 19.18 30.67
CA HIS A 427 6.63 17.92 31.23
C HIS A 427 6.45 16.88 30.14
N HIS A 428 6.97 15.67 30.34
CA HIS A 428 6.85 14.55 29.40
C HIS A 428 6.14 13.36 30.07
N ASP A 429 5.20 12.75 29.35
CA ASP A 429 4.50 11.53 29.75
C ASP A 429 4.65 10.48 28.64
N VAL A 430 5.46 9.46 28.90
CA VAL A 430 5.88 8.47 27.91
C VAL A 430 5.27 7.13 28.26
N THR A 431 4.69 6.48 27.26
CA THR A 431 4.10 5.16 27.42
C THR A 431 4.89 4.14 26.59
N PHE A 432 5.57 3.21 27.25
CA PHE A 432 6.24 2.09 26.59
C PHE A 432 5.25 0.97 26.32
N TRP A 433 5.27 0.43 25.12
CA TRP A 433 4.49 -0.72 24.71
C TRP A 433 5.44 -1.87 24.37
N ASP A 434 5.46 -2.93 25.18
CA ASP A 434 6.29 -4.11 24.96
C ASP A 434 5.50 -5.19 24.23
N PHE A 435 5.84 -5.47 22.95
CA PHE A 435 5.14 -6.49 22.15
C PHE A 435 5.77 -7.86 22.21
N ALA A 436 4.95 -8.85 22.47
CA ALA A 436 5.31 -10.24 22.27
C ALA A 436 5.31 -10.70 20.81
N GLY A 437 6.49 -10.65 20.20
CA GLY A 437 6.77 -11.36 18.96
C GLY A 437 6.08 -10.78 17.73
N GLN A 438 6.45 -11.31 16.57
CA GLN A 438 6.09 -10.72 15.27
C GLN A 438 4.62 -10.94 14.89
N GLY A 439 3.96 -11.99 15.41
CA GLY A 439 2.59 -12.34 15.04
C GLY A 439 1.55 -11.34 15.52
N VAL A 440 1.59 -10.96 16.81
CA VAL A 440 0.68 -9.97 17.39
C VAL A 440 0.98 -8.58 16.85
N TYR A 441 2.27 -8.24 16.71
CA TYR A 441 2.70 -6.97 16.13
C TYR A 441 2.14 -6.76 14.71
N ARG A 442 2.15 -7.79 13.85
CA ARG A 442 1.62 -7.70 12.47
C ARG A 442 0.15 -7.26 12.41
N VAL A 443 -0.64 -7.53 13.45
CA VAL A 443 -2.08 -7.22 13.42
C VAL A 443 -2.43 -6.02 14.29
N ALA A 444 -1.79 -5.91 15.46
CA ALA A 444 -2.02 -4.81 16.38
C ALA A 444 -1.43 -3.48 15.87
N HIS A 445 -0.47 -3.52 14.94
CA HIS A 445 0.28 -2.32 14.56
C HIS A 445 -0.60 -1.20 14.00
N ALA A 446 -1.52 -1.52 13.07
CA ALA A 446 -2.43 -0.56 12.46
C ALA A 446 -3.45 0.05 13.45
N VAL A 447 -3.60 -0.55 14.63
CA VAL A 447 -4.59 -0.15 15.64
C VAL A 447 -3.99 0.78 16.69
N PHE A 448 -2.73 0.55 17.07
CA PHE A 448 -2.15 1.20 18.26
C PHE A 448 -1.01 2.17 17.95
N PHE A 449 -0.45 2.16 16.74
CA PHE A 449 0.69 3.01 16.39
C PHE A 449 0.33 4.01 15.30
N SER A 450 0.77 5.24 15.53
CA SER A 450 0.75 6.32 14.55
C SER A 450 2.19 6.69 14.17
N LYS A 451 2.33 7.62 13.20
CA LYS A 451 3.60 8.21 12.76
C LYS A 451 4.42 8.80 13.91
N ARG A 452 3.79 9.12 15.06
CA ARG A 452 4.42 9.67 16.28
C ARG A 452 5.07 8.62 17.19
N THR A 453 5.23 7.38 16.74
CA THR A 453 5.78 6.28 17.55
C THR A 453 7.29 6.16 17.38
N LEU A 454 8.04 6.17 18.48
CA LEU A 454 9.47 5.80 18.49
C LEU A 454 9.63 4.29 18.66
N TYR A 455 10.44 3.64 17.81
CA TYR A 455 10.71 2.20 17.89
C TYR A 455 12.02 1.90 18.61
N LEU A 456 11.93 1.19 19.73
CA LEU A 456 13.08 0.76 20.53
C LEU A 456 13.48 -0.67 20.16
N VAL A 457 14.59 -0.84 19.44
CA VAL A 457 15.08 -2.16 19.02
C VAL A 457 16.07 -2.69 20.05
N CYS A 458 15.66 -3.68 20.84
CA CYS A 458 16.55 -4.36 21.77
C CYS A 458 17.44 -5.36 21.03
N VAL A 459 18.71 -5.45 21.40
CA VAL A 459 19.69 -6.39 20.86
C VAL A 459 20.37 -7.13 22.01
N ASP A 460 20.29 -8.46 22.02
CA ASP A 460 20.96 -9.29 23.02
C ASP A 460 22.45 -9.43 22.69
N LEU A 461 23.29 -8.74 23.45
CA LEU A 461 24.73 -8.69 23.20
C LEU A 461 25.40 -10.05 23.41
N ALA A 462 24.96 -10.82 24.39
CA ALA A 462 25.53 -12.14 24.69
C ALA A 462 25.26 -13.12 23.54
N ALA A 463 24.02 -13.15 23.04
CA ALA A 463 23.64 -13.97 21.91
C ALA A 463 24.36 -13.55 20.62
N TYR A 464 24.57 -12.25 20.41
CA TYR A 464 25.32 -11.76 19.24
C TYR A 464 26.82 -12.12 19.35
N ASN A 465 27.41 -11.99 20.54
CA ASN A 465 28.79 -12.34 20.80
C ASN A 465 29.07 -13.83 20.53
N GLU A 466 28.17 -14.72 20.96
CA GLU A 466 28.28 -16.16 20.71
C GLU A 466 28.38 -16.47 19.21
N ILE A 467 27.58 -15.77 18.40
CA ILE A 467 27.59 -15.92 16.94
C ILE A 467 28.88 -15.41 16.31
N LEU A 468 29.40 -14.26 16.76
CA LEU A 468 30.69 -13.75 16.29
C LEU A 468 31.83 -14.71 16.65
N GLU A 469 31.85 -15.24 17.87
CA GLU A 469 32.85 -16.22 18.32
C GLU A 469 32.73 -17.56 17.61
N GLN A 470 31.51 -18.00 17.27
CA GLN A 470 31.30 -19.18 16.43
C GLN A 470 31.87 -18.94 15.03
N ALA A 471 31.56 -17.80 14.42
CA ALA A 471 32.00 -17.47 13.06
C ALA A 471 33.53 -17.37 12.96
N LYS A 472 34.23 -16.94 14.02
CA LYS A 472 35.70 -16.95 14.10
C LYS A 472 36.33 -18.34 13.95
N LYS A 473 35.58 -19.43 14.23
CA LYS A 473 36.03 -20.82 14.14
C LYS A 473 35.67 -21.48 12.80
N GLU A 474 34.88 -20.82 11.95
CA GLU A 474 34.42 -21.35 10.67
C GLU A 474 35.31 -20.92 9.50
N SER A 475 35.00 -21.40 8.29
CA SER A 475 35.73 -21.06 7.07
C SER A 475 35.67 -19.55 6.74
N LYS A 476 36.62 -19.02 5.95
CA LYS A 476 36.67 -17.59 5.58
C LYS A 476 35.35 -17.06 5.00
N THR A 477 34.63 -17.87 4.22
CA THR A 477 33.33 -17.52 3.64
C THR A 477 32.20 -17.49 4.67
N GLN A 478 32.21 -18.42 5.63
CA GLN A 478 31.18 -18.47 6.68
C GLN A 478 31.38 -17.43 7.78
N ARG A 479 32.61 -16.91 7.93
CA ARG A 479 32.99 -15.92 8.95
C ARG A 479 32.16 -14.62 8.87
N ASP A 480 31.67 -14.25 7.69
CA ASP A 480 30.78 -13.10 7.51
C ASP A 480 29.31 -13.50 7.27
N GLU A 481 29.07 -14.62 6.58
CA GLU A 481 27.72 -15.08 6.24
C GLU A 481 26.86 -15.46 7.47
N VAL A 482 27.47 -16.07 8.49
CA VAL A 482 26.74 -16.52 9.69
C VAL A 482 26.26 -15.32 10.54
N PRO A 483 27.12 -14.34 10.90
CA PRO A 483 26.69 -13.10 11.54
C PRO A 483 25.69 -12.31 10.68
N GLN A 484 25.92 -12.22 9.36
CA GLN A 484 24.99 -11.54 8.45
C GLN A 484 23.58 -12.14 8.54
N ARG A 485 23.45 -13.48 8.44
CA ARG A 485 22.16 -14.17 8.55
C ARG A 485 21.50 -13.97 9.91
N PHE A 486 22.29 -13.95 10.99
CA PHE A 486 21.77 -13.70 12.33
C PHE A 486 21.22 -12.27 12.45
N PHE A 487 22.00 -11.28 12.01
CA PHE A 487 21.63 -9.87 11.95
C PHE A 487 20.36 -9.67 11.13
N GLU A 488 20.32 -10.20 9.91
CA GLU A 488 19.17 -10.10 9.00
C GLU A 488 17.90 -10.66 9.64
N LYS A 489 18.00 -11.85 10.24
CA LYS A 489 16.85 -12.58 10.79
C LYS A 489 16.30 -11.97 12.08
N HIS A 490 17.14 -11.32 12.88
CA HIS A 490 16.79 -10.96 14.26
C HIS A 490 16.78 -9.46 14.56
N ILE A 491 17.52 -8.66 13.80
CA ILE A 491 17.58 -7.20 13.94
C ILE A 491 16.94 -6.55 12.72
N LEU A 492 17.55 -6.74 11.54
CA LEU A 492 17.11 -6.08 10.31
C LEU A 492 15.65 -6.38 9.97
N ARG A 493 15.22 -7.64 10.14
CA ARG A 493 13.82 -8.04 9.90
C ARG A 493 12.80 -7.20 10.66
N TRP A 494 13.11 -6.73 11.88
CA TRP A 494 12.21 -5.85 12.61
C TRP A 494 12.18 -4.46 11.99
N ILE A 495 13.35 -3.89 11.71
CA ILE A 495 13.48 -2.57 11.05
C ILE A 495 12.74 -2.56 9.71
N VAL A 496 12.97 -3.57 8.87
CA VAL A 496 12.30 -3.76 7.58
C VAL A 496 10.79 -3.90 7.75
N LEU A 497 10.32 -4.75 8.67
CA LEU A 497 8.88 -4.95 8.89
C LEU A 497 8.18 -3.66 9.33
N ILE A 498 8.85 -2.85 10.17
CA ILE A 498 8.35 -1.57 10.64
C ILE A 498 8.30 -0.57 9.48
N LEU A 499 9.39 -0.43 8.73
CA LEU A 499 9.48 0.53 7.61
C LEU A 499 8.50 0.20 6.47
N LEU A 500 8.23 -1.08 6.21
CA LEU A 500 7.23 -1.49 5.22
C LEU A 500 5.82 -1.03 5.59
N ARG A 501 5.52 -0.85 6.89
CA ARG A 501 4.23 -0.36 7.38
C ARG A 501 4.24 1.13 7.68
N GLN A 502 5.39 1.69 8.04
CA GLN A 502 5.62 3.07 8.44
C GLN A 502 6.94 3.55 7.83
N PRO A 503 6.92 4.06 6.59
CA PRO A 503 8.09 4.59 5.88
C PRO A 503 8.88 5.66 6.65
N GLU A 504 8.20 6.37 7.55
CA GLU A 504 8.75 7.47 8.36
C GLU A 504 9.19 7.02 9.76
N ALA A 505 9.15 5.73 10.05
CA ALA A 505 9.43 5.22 11.39
C ALA A 505 10.84 5.60 11.87
N GLU A 506 10.91 6.02 13.13
CA GLU A 506 12.16 6.35 13.77
C GLU A 506 12.56 5.33 14.83
N PHE A 507 13.86 5.10 14.96
CA PHE A 507 14.42 4.01 15.75
C PHE A 507 15.38 4.51 16.84
N LYS A 508 15.54 3.69 17.88
CA LYS A 508 16.67 3.72 18.83
C LYS A 508 17.12 2.30 19.11
N LEU A 509 18.41 2.01 18.98
CA LEU A 509 18.97 0.68 19.28
C LEU A 509 19.53 0.61 20.70
N ILE A 510 19.22 -0.46 21.43
CA ILE A 510 19.74 -0.71 22.79
C ILE A 510 20.30 -2.13 22.90
N GLY A 511 21.55 -2.24 23.32
CA GLY A 511 22.19 -3.51 23.65
C GLY A 511 21.86 -3.95 25.07
N THR A 512 21.21 -5.10 25.25
CA THR A 512 20.90 -5.68 26.57
C THR A 512 21.91 -6.75 26.97
N LYS A 513 21.94 -7.09 28.26
CA LYS A 513 22.83 -8.12 28.85
C LYS A 513 24.32 -7.86 28.63
N HIS A 514 24.75 -6.61 28.78
CA HIS A 514 26.17 -6.28 28.57
C HIS A 514 27.10 -6.94 29.59
N ASP A 515 26.59 -7.33 30.76
CA ASP A 515 27.34 -7.98 31.85
C ASP A 515 27.86 -9.37 31.46
N GLU A 516 27.20 -10.04 30.52
CA GLU A 516 27.61 -11.34 29.99
C GLU A 516 28.76 -11.21 28.95
N VAL A 517 29.20 -9.98 28.62
CA VAL A 517 30.12 -9.70 27.51
C VAL A 517 31.25 -8.76 27.95
N SER A 518 32.49 -9.03 27.51
CA SER A 518 33.66 -8.18 27.80
C SER A 518 33.58 -6.81 27.10
N ASP A 519 34.21 -5.77 27.66
CA ASP A 519 34.21 -4.42 27.05
C ASP A 519 34.77 -4.40 25.62
N SER A 520 35.80 -5.21 25.36
CA SER A 520 36.39 -5.36 24.02
C SER A 520 35.40 -5.95 23.01
N SER A 521 34.69 -7.01 23.41
CA SER A 521 33.67 -7.67 22.60
C SER A 521 32.45 -6.77 22.37
N ARG A 522 32.06 -5.93 23.34
CA ARG A 522 30.96 -4.96 23.16
C ARG A 522 31.27 -3.94 22.06
N SER A 523 32.52 -3.47 22.01
CA SER A 523 32.96 -2.54 20.97
C SER A 523 32.98 -3.20 19.59
N GLU A 524 33.43 -4.46 19.51
CA GLU A 524 33.39 -5.29 18.29
C GLU A 524 31.94 -5.47 17.79
N ILE A 525 31.01 -5.85 18.67
CA ILE A 525 29.58 -6.01 18.33
C ILE A 525 28.97 -4.69 17.85
N SER A 526 29.23 -3.58 18.55
CA SER A 526 28.69 -2.28 18.15
C SER A 526 29.21 -1.83 16.79
N HIS A 527 30.47 -2.14 16.46
CA HIS A 527 31.04 -1.83 15.15
C HIS A 527 30.44 -2.72 14.05
N ASP A 528 30.34 -4.04 14.28
CA ASP A 528 29.77 -4.98 13.30
C ASP A 528 28.29 -4.67 12.99
N ILE A 529 27.48 -4.35 14.01
CA ILE A 529 26.09 -3.94 13.82
C ILE A 529 26.01 -2.63 13.02
N ARG A 530 26.85 -1.64 13.36
CA ARG A 530 26.89 -0.36 12.63
C ARG A 530 27.25 -0.57 11.16
N ASP A 531 28.27 -1.37 10.87
CA ASP A 531 28.73 -1.62 9.52
C ASP A 531 27.66 -2.34 8.68
N ARG A 532 27.00 -3.36 9.24
CA ARG A 532 25.91 -4.08 8.56
C ARG A 532 24.68 -3.21 8.31
N LEU A 533 24.37 -2.31 9.25
CA LEU A 533 23.31 -1.31 9.06
C LEU A 533 23.70 -0.27 7.99
N GLY A 534 24.96 0.17 7.97
CA GLY A 534 25.50 1.04 6.93
C GLY A 534 25.40 0.41 5.54
N GLN A 535 25.83 -0.85 5.40
CA GLN A 535 25.68 -1.61 4.15
C GLN A 535 24.22 -1.78 3.72
N PHE A 536 23.29 -1.92 4.68
CA PHE A 536 21.87 -1.95 4.38
C PHE A 536 21.37 -0.60 3.86
N LEU A 537 21.81 0.52 4.44
CA LEU A 537 21.49 1.88 3.99
C LEU A 537 22.10 2.22 2.62
N GLU A 538 23.30 1.72 2.31
CA GLU A 538 23.92 1.88 0.99
C GLU A 538 23.20 1.05 -0.09
N LYS A 539 22.70 -0.14 0.27
CA LYS A 539 21.89 -1.00 -0.62
C LYS A 539 20.42 -0.60 -0.65
N LEU A 540 20.04 0.45 0.07
CA LEU A 540 18.65 0.90 0.20
C LEU A 540 18.16 1.69 -1.03
N ASP A 541 19.02 1.86 -2.05
CA ASP A 541 18.74 2.37 -3.40
C ASP A 541 17.65 1.56 -4.12
N GLY A 542 16.42 1.59 -3.59
CA GLY A 542 15.24 1.01 -4.18
C GLY A 542 14.67 -0.25 -3.51
N SER A 543 15.03 -0.65 -2.27
CA SER A 543 14.45 -1.85 -1.60
C SER A 543 13.31 -1.61 -0.59
N ILE A 544 13.30 -0.48 0.13
CA ILE A 544 12.19 -0.01 0.98
C ILE A 544 11.96 1.47 0.70
N GLN A 545 10.71 1.93 0.66
CA GLN A 545 10.43 3.36 0.51
C GLN A 545 10.52 3.94 1.91
N ILE A 546 11.56 4.73 2.13
CA ILE A 546 11.80 5.48 3.36
C ILE A 546 11.85 6.94 2.93
N THR A 547 11.24 7.83 3.70
CA THR A 547 11.36 9.26 3.41
C THR A 547 12.82 9.70 3.57
N GLY A 548 13.28 10.70 2.81
CA GLY A 548 14.66 11.18 2.90
C GLY A 548 15.04 11.61 4.33
N HIS A 549 14.07 12.18 5.06
CA HIS A 549 14.21 12.50 6.47
C HIS A 549 14.40 11.25 7.34
N ALA A 550 13.54 10.24 7.21
CA ALA A 550 13.65 9.01 7.99
C ALA A 550 14.94 8.24 7.67
N ALA A 551 15.39 8.21 6.41
CA ALA A 551 16.67 7.62 6.03
C ALA A 551 17.85 8.35 6.70
N THR A 552 17.81 9.69 6.74
CA THR A 552 18.83 10.52 7.41
C THR A 552 18.81 10.31 8.93
N ALA A 553 17.63 10.30 9.54
CA ALA A 553 17.46 10.05 10.97
C ALA A 553 17.95 8.65 11.36
N LEU A 554 17.66 7.65 10.53
CA LEU A 554 18.10 6.27 10.69
C LEU A 554 19.63 6.17 10.58
N LYS A 555 20.23 6.83 9.58
CA LYS A 555 21.68 6.92 9.42
C LYS A 555 22.36 7.54 10.63
N LYS A 556 21.85 8.71 11.08
CA LYS A 556 22.37 9.41 12.26
C LYS A 556 22.32 8.54 13.51
N GLU A 557 21.19 7.87 13.75
CA GLU A 557 21.03 6.96 14.89
C GLU A 557 22.07 5.82 14.87
N PHE A 558 22.41 5.30 13.69
CA PHE A 558 23.40 4.22 13.58
C PHE A 558 24.84 4.71 13.77
N GLU A 559 25.13 5.97 13.42
CA GLU A 559 26.41 6.61 13.67
C GLU A 559 26.65 6.87 15.17
N GLU A 560 25.63 7.25 15.93
CA GLU A 560 25.70 7.55 17.37
C GLU A 560 26.17 6.36 18.25
N GLY A 561 26.11 5.13 17.73
CA GLY A 561 26.62 3.93 18.38
C GLY A 561 25.67 3.28 19.39
N LEU A 562 25.90 2.00 19.71
CA LEU A 562 24.97 1.21 20.51
C LEU A 562 25.06 1.55 21.99
N VAL A 563 23.98 2.06 22.58
CA VAL A 563 23.89 2.25 24.03
C VAL A 563 23.59 0.90 24.69
N THR A 564 24.41 0.48 25.66
CA THR A 564 24.33 -0.86 26.27
C THR A 564 23.92 -0.84 27.74
N THR A 565 23.20 -1.87 28.20
CA THR A 565 22.64 -1.98 29.55
C THR A 565 22.61 -3.41 30.06
N SER A 566 22.64 -3.54 31.38
CA SER A 566 22.40 -4.78 32.09
C SER A 566 21.43 -4.52 33.23
N VAL A 567 20.51 -5.46 33.43
CA VAL A 567 19.53 -5.40 34.50
C VAL A 567 20.21 -5.37 35.87
N THR A 568 21.41 -5.94 36.00
CA THR A 568 22.17 -6.00 37.26
C THR A 568 22.93 -4.70 37.57
N ASN A 569 23.07 -3.78 36.61
CA ASN A 569 23.85 -2.56 36.75
C ASN A 569 22.98 -1.30 36.64
N VAL A 570 22.68 -0.70 37.79
CA VAL A 570 21.84 0.51 37.92
C VAL A 570 22.41 1.72 37.17
N GLU A 571 23.74 1.92 37.15
CA GLU A 571 24.36 3.03 36.41
C GLU A 571 24.12 2.90 34.90
N SER A 572 24.17 1.66 34.39
CA SER A 572 23.89 1.39 32.98
C SER A 572 22.42 1.63 32.63
N ILE A 573 21.49 1.25 33.52
CA ILE A 573 20.06 1.54 33.37
C ILE A 573 19.83 3.05 33.33
N GLN A 574 20.50 3.82 34.20
CA GLN A 574 20.40 5.27 34.21
C GLN A 574 20.96 5.91 32.94
N LYS A 575 22.08 5.38 32.40
CA LYS A 575 22.65 5.83 31.13
C LYS A 575 21.66 5.64 29.98
N VAL A 576 20.98 4.49 29.92
CA VAL A 576 19.94 4.22 28.91
C VAL A 576 18.73 5.13 29.09
N LYS A 577 18.25 5.30 30.33
CA LYS A 577 17.15 6.20 30.65
C LYS A 577 17.45 7.63 30.18
N ASN A 578 18.64 8.14 30.46
CA ASN A 578 19.07 9.46 30.02
C ASN A 578 19.18 9.56 28.49
N SER A 579 19.70 8.52 27.82
CA SER A 579 19.74 8.47 26.35
C SER A 579 18.35 8.49 25.72
N ILE A 580 17.38 7.76 26.29
CA ILE A 580 15.99 7.77 25.83
C ILE A 580 15.37 9.16 26.04
N LYS A 581 15.53 9.76 27.23
CA LYS A 581 15.06 11.13 27.50
C LYS A 581 15.64 12.15 26.50
N HIS A 582 16.93 12.04 26.18
CA HIS A 582 17.57 12.88 25.18
C HIS A 582 17.00 12.66 23.77
N THR A 583 16.77 11.41 23.39
CA THR A 583 16.19 11.06 22.07
C THR A 583 14.77 11.62 21.93
N ILE A 584 13.98 11.52 23.00
CA ILE A 584 12.62 12.04 23.10
C ILE A 584 12.58 13.56 22.92
N THR A 585 13.49 14.27 23.60
CA THR A 585 13.56 15.74 23.55
C THR A 585 14.15 16.26 22.24
N ALA A 586 15.05 15.51 21.61
CA ALA A 586 15.59 15.82 20.30
C ALA A 586 14.57 15.61 19.15
N LYS A 587 13.45 14.94 19.41
CA LYS A 587 12.43 14.56 18.42
C LYS A 587 11.03 15.06 18.83
N PRO A 588 10.80 16.39 18.83
CA PRO A 588 9.55 16.97 19.31
C PRO A 588 8.32 16.61 18.46
N HIS A 589 8.49 16.32 17.17
CA HIS A 589 7.40 15.91 16.26
C HIS A 589 6.76 14.57 16.65
N LEU A 590 7.50 13.71 17.36
CA LEU A 590 6.95 12.47 17.94
C LEU A 590 6.10 12.72 19.20
N SER A 591 6.07 13.96 19.71
CA SER A 591 5.26 14.32 20.87
C SER A 591 3.90 14.90 20.50
N PHE A 592 2.90 14.56 21.30
CA PHE A 592 1.57 15.15 21.26
C PHE A 592 1.42 16.12 22.43
N LYS A 593 1.06 17.38 22.15
CA LYS A 593 0.82 18.39 23.20
C LYS A 593 -0.55 18.16 23.83
N MET A 594 -0.58 17.84 25.11
CA MET A 594 -1.81 17.66 25.87
C MET A 594 -2.17 18.94 26.63
N PRO A 595 -3.33 19.55 26.34
CA PRO A 595 -3.93 20.56 27.21
C PRO A 595 -4.17 19.98 28.62
N ILE A 596 -4.20 20.84 29.64
CA ILE A 596 -4.32 20.39 31.03
C ILE A 596 -5.60 19.57 31.28
N THR A 597 -6.69 19.94 30.61
CA THR A 597 -7.97 19.23 30.66
C THR A 597 -7.85 17.80 30.13
N TYR A 598 -7.10 17.58 29.05
CA TYR A 598 -6.83 16.24 28.50
C TYR A 598 -5.97 15.43 29.47
N THR A 599 -4.93 16.04 30.04
CA THR A 599 -4.08 15.43 31.06
C THR A 599 -4.89 14.99 32.30
N ARG A 600 -5.88 15.77 32.72
CA ARG A 600 -6.79 15.40 33.82
C ARG A 600 -7.64 14.18 33.50
N VAL A 601 -8.22 14.11 32.30
CA VAL A 601 -8.97 12.92 31.84
C VAL A 601 -8.06 11.68 31.82
N ILE A 602 -6.85 11.81 31.28
CA ILE A 602 -5.87 10.71 31.26
C ILE A 602 -5.52 10.27 32.69
N ASN A 603 -5.25 11.20 33.61
CA ASN A 603 -4.93 10.86 35.00
C ASN A 603 -6.09 10.11 35.67
N TYR A 604 -7.34 10.55 35.48
CA TYR A 604 -8.52 9.83 35.98
C TYR A 604 -8.60 8.40 35.43
N ILE A 605 -8.34 8.23 34.12
CA ILE A 605 -8.30 6.90 33.50
C ILE A 605 -7.17 6.05 34.07
N LEU A 606 -5.97 6.61 34.25
CA LEU A 606 -4.82 5.89 34.82
C LEU A 606 -5.06 5.46 36.27
N GLU A 607 -5.70 6.29 37.10
CA GLU A 607 -6.12 5.92 38.46
C GLU A 607 -7.11 4.75 38.44
N LYS A 608 -8.06 4.75 37.50
CA LYS A 608 -8.97 3.61 37.30
C LYS A 608 -8.20 2.35 36.94
N ARG A 609 -7.21 2.42 36.03
CA ARG A 609 -6.37 1.26 35.66
C ARG A 609 -5.61 0.71 36.86
N GLN A 610 -5.00 1.59 37.66
CA GLN A 610 -4.25 1.19 38.86
C GLN A 610 -5.14 0.49 39.90
N SER A 611 -6.41 0.88 40.03
CA SER A 611 -7.38 0.26 40.96
C SER A 611 -7.70 -1.22 40.67
N VAL A 612 -7.24 -1.74 39.54
CA VAL A 612 -7.50 -3.10 39.05
C VAL A 612 -6.25 -3.97 39.05
N VAL A 613 -5.07 -3.40 39.36
CA VAL A 613 -3.82 -4.17 39.45
C VAL A 613 -3.95 -5.21 40.57
N GLY A 614 -3.86 -6.50 40.20
CA GLY A 614 -4.06 -7.62 41.12
C GLY A 614 -5.52 -8.04 41.37
N ALA A 615 -6.49 -7.43 40.67
CA ALA A 615 -7.90 -7.80 40.75
C ALA A 615 -8.23 -9.06 39.92
N THR A 616 -9.42 -9.64 40.12
CA THR A 616 -9.89 -10.77 39.31
C THR A 616 -10.14 -10.34 37.86
N ASN A 617 -10.12 -11.29 36.92
CA ASN A 617 -10.46 -11.00 35.51
C ASN A 617 -11.86 -10.38 35.37
N GLN A 618 -12.82 -10.78 36.21
CA GLN A 618 -14.16 -10.20 36.22
C GLN A 618 -14.15 -8.73 36.62
N ASP A 619 -13.55 -8.42 37.78
CA ASP A 619 -13.44 -7.04 38.27
C ASP A 619 -12.72 -6.14 37.27
N ARG A 620 -11.75 -6.70 36.52
CA ARG A 620 -11.03 -5.98 35.48
C ARG A 620 -11.91 -5.66 34.28
N MET A 621 -12.68 -6.62 33.78
CA MET A 621 -13.60 -6.39 32.67
C MET A 621 -14.66 -5.35 33.05
N ASP A 622 -15.30 -5.49 34.21
CA ASP A 622 -16.38 -4.62 34.68
C ASP A 622 -15.92 -3.16 34.90
N LYS A 623 -14.68 -2.96 35.36
CA LYS A 623 -14.15 -1.61 35.63
C LYS A 623 -13.53 -0.94 34.40
N MET A 624 -13.02 -1.72 33.44
CA MET A 624 -12.32 -1.18 32.27
C MET A 624 -13.25 -0.97 31.07
N ILE A 625 -14.36 -1.69 30.99
CA ILE A 625 -15.37 -1.48 29.95
C ILE A 625 -16.53 -0.71 30.57
N VAL A 626 -16.65 0.57 30.22
CA VAL A 626 -17.59 1.49 30.88
C VAL A 626 -18.52 2.16 29.88
N SER A 627 -19.70 2.57 30.35
CA SER A 627 -20.59 3.38 29.53
C SER A 627 -20.01 4.78 29.32
N VAL A 628 -19.93 5.23 28.06
CA VAL A 628 -19.49 6.58 27.68
C VAL A 628 -20.32 7.65 28.40
N ARG A 629 -21.64 7.45 28.49
CA ARG A 629 -22.54 8.39 29.16
C ARG A 629 -22.22 8.52 30.65
N GLN A 630 -21.92 7.42 31.31
CA GLN A 630 -21.57 7.42 32.73
C GLN A 630 -20.18 8.02 32.95
N LEU A 631 -19.21 7.65 32.10
CA LEU A 631 -17.87 8.22 32.13
C LEU A 631 -17.89 9.75 31.98
N CYS A 632 -18.63 10.28 31.00
CA CYS A 632 -18.74 11.74 30.82
C CYS A 632 -19.30 12.43 32.06
N LYS A 633 -20.32 11.84 32.72
CA LYS A 633 -20.87 12.37 33.98
C LYS A 633 -19.87 12.34 35.12
N ASP A 634 -19.01 11.34 35.17
CA ASP A 634 -17.99 11.22 36.21
C ASP A 634 -16.82 12.18 35.97
N LEU A 635 -16.44 12.41 34.70
CA LEU A 635 -15.43 13.41 34.33
C LEU A 635 -15.87 14.84 34.70
N LEU A 636 -17.14 15.19 34.52
CA LEU A 636 -17.68 16.50 34.93
C LEU A 636 -17.61 16.76 36.45
N LYS A 637 -17.48 15.71 37.27
CA LYS A 637 -17.33 15.82 38.72
C LYS A 637 -15.88 16.06 39.15
N LEU A 638 -14.92 15.97 38.24
CA LEU A 638 -13.52 16.19 38.56
C LEU A 638 -13.29 17.65 38.99
N PRO A 639 -12.43 17.89 39.99
CA PRO A 639 -12.11 19.24 40.41
C PRO A 639 -11.50 20.03 39.26
N ASP A 640 -11.90 21.30 39.14
CA ASP A 640 -11.47 22.24 38.10
C ASP A 640 -11.76 21.81 36.65
N PHE A 641 -12.57 20.76 36.43
CA PHE A 641 -12.99 20.35 35.08
C PHE A 641 -14.07 21.30 34.55
N PRO A 642 -13.94 21.86 33.33
CA PRO A 642 -14.92 22.81 32.82
C PRO A 642 -16.28 22.13 32.62
N GLN A 643 -17.34 22.76 33.12
CA GLN A 643 -18.69 22.16 33.17
C GLN A 643 -19.41 22.20 31.82
N ASP A 644 -18.96 23.09 30.94
CA ASP A 644 -19.42 23.35 29.58
C ASP A 644 -18.67 22.51 28.52
N THR A 645 -17.65 21.75 28.92
CA THR A 645 -16.88 20.87 28.02
C THR A 645 -17.65 19.61 27.66
N ASP A 646 -17.76 19.32 26.36
CA ASP A 646 -18.17 17.99 25.89
C ASP A 646 -17.00 17.00 25.98
N SER A 647 -16.96 16.24 27.08
CA SER A 647 -15.93 15.23 27.32
C SER A 647 -15.86 14.16 26.23
N ARG A 648 -16.90 13.98 25.40
CA ARG A 648 -16.87 13.03 24.28
C ARG A 648 -15.80 13.40 23.26
N GLU A 649 -15.65 14.67 22.95
CA GLU A 649 -14.67 15.11 21.95
C GLU A 649 -13.24 14.88 22.43
N ILE A 650 -12.97 15.02 23.74
CA ILE A 650 -11.71 14.62 24.36
C ILE A 650 -11.49 13.10 24.21
N LEU A 651 -12.50 12.29 24.52
CA LEU A 651 -12.41 10.83 24.41
C LEU A 651 -12.19 10.36 22.97
N ARG A 652 -12.67 11.10 21.95
CA ARG A 652 -12.36 10.81 20.53
C ARG A 652 -10.88 10.97 20.23
N VAL A 653 -10.29 12.09 20.62
CA VAL A 653 -8.86 12.31 20.42
C VAL A 653 -8.04 11.25 21.16
N LEU A 654 -8.43 10.88 22.38
CA LEU A 654 -7.78 9.81 23.13
C LEU A 654 -7.96 8.43 22.47
N HIS A 655 -9.04 8.22 21.73
CA HIS A 655 -9.24 7.02 20.92
C HIS A 655 -8.28 6.96 19.73
N GLU A 656 -8.17 8.06 18.97
CA GLU A 656 -7.22 8.18 17.85
C GLU A 656 -5.76 8.06 18.33
N LEU A 657 -5.48 8.55 19.54
CA LEU A 657 -4.21 8.34 20.23
C LEU A 657 -4.06 6.93 20.81
N GLY A 658 -5.02 6.02 20.65
CA GLY A 658 -4.97 4.65 21.18
C GLY A 658 -4.78 4.56 22.69
N ASP A 659 -5.08 5.64 23.43
CA ASP A 659 -5.07 5.65 24.90
C ASP A 659 -6.34 4.98 25.43
N VAL A 660 -7.45 5.11 24.73
CA VAL A 660 -8.71 4.39 24.98
C VAL A 660 -9.19 3.77 23.67
N LEU A 661 -10.14 2.85 23.74
CA LEU A 661 -10.76 2.30 22.53
C LEU A 661 -12.25 2.58 22.54
N TRP A 662 -12.70 3.36 21.56
CA TRP A 662 -14.09 3.75 21.38
C TRP A 662 -14.52 3.52 19.93
N TYR A 663 -15.49 2.64 19.74
CA TYR A 663 -15.82 2.08 18.44
C TYR A 663 -17.02 2.80 17.80
N LYS A 664 -16.78 4.02 17.32
CA LYS A 664 -17.80 4.84 16.65
C LYS A 664 -18.15 4.29 15.25
N GLY A 665 -19.42 4.34 14.87
CA GLY A 665 -19.94 3.97 13.56
C GLY A 665 -19.97 2.46 13.31
N ILE A 666 -19.91 1.62 14.34
CA ILE A 666 -19.94 0.14 14.19
C ILE A 666 -21.34 -0.42 14.42
N ASP A 667 -21.93 -0.03 15.54
CA ASP A 667 -23.27 -0.39 16.00
C ASP A 667 -23.64 0.63 17.08
N GLU A 668 -24.87 1.16 17.07
CA GLU A 668 -25.32 2.17 18.05
C GLU A 668 -25.17 1.70 19.50
N GLU A 669 -25.17 0.39 19.76
CA GLU A 669 -24.91 -0.19 21.09
C GLU A 669 -23.41 -0.18 21.43
N LEU A 670 -22.53 -0.48 20.47
CA LEU A 670 -21.06 -0.41 20.68
C LEU A 670 -20.60 1.01 21.01
N GLU A 671 -21.21 2.03 20.40
CA GLU A 671 -20.88 3.43 20.66
C GLU A 671 -21.15 3.84 22.11
N LYS A 672 -22.02 3.11 22.83
CA LYS A 672 -22.34 3.38 24.23
C LYS A 672 -21.21 2.98 25.18
N TRP A 673 -20.29 2.14 24.72
CA TRP A 673 -19.21 1.56 25.52
C TRP A 673 -17.84 2.08 25.11
N ILE A 674 -16.96 2.24 26.09
CA ILE A 674 -15.57 2.64 25.89
C ILE A 674 -14.66 1.77 26.76
N ILE A 675 -13.55 1.35 26.18
CA ILE A 675 -12.54 0.54 26.85
C ILE A 675 -11.46 1.49 27.35
N LEU A 676 -11.39 1.63 28.68
CA LEU A 676 -10.47 2.52 29.35
C LEU A 676 -9.03 2.02 29.34
N ASP A 677 -8.80 0.73 29.12
CA ASP A 677 -7.46 0.13 29.06
C ASP A 677 -7.33 -0.77 27.82
N PRO A 678 -6.59 -0.33 26.79
CA PRO A 678 -6.34 -1.13 25.60
C PRO A 678 -5.79 -2.53 25.88
N SER A 679 -5.08 -2.75 26.99
CA SER A 679 -4.55 -4.07 27.37
C SER A 679 -5.64 -5.14 27.52
N VAL A 680 -6.88 -4.75 27.82
CA VAL A 680 -8.03 -5.66 27.90
C VAL A 680 -8.33 -6.31 26.54
N VAL A 681 -8.36 -5.52 25.47
CA VAL A 681 -8.53 -6.05 24.11
C VAL A 681 -7.37 -6.98 23.76
N LEU A 682 -6.17 -6.60 24.16
CA LEU A 682 -4.96 -7.37 23.86
C LEU A 682 -4.93 -8.71 24.58
N ASP A 683 -5.44 -8.80 25.81
CA ASP A 683 -5.60 -10.06 26.54
C ASP A 683 -6.63 -10.98 25.87
N LEU A 684 -7.75 -10.42 25.42
CA LEU A 684 -8.77 -11.16 24.67
C LEU A 684 -8.23 -11.69 23.34
N VAL A 685 -7.50 -10.83 22.61
CA VAL A 685 -6.79 -11.18 21.38
C VAL A 685 -5.73 -12.26 21.65
N ARG A 686 -4.99 -12.18 22.75
CA ARG A 686 -3.97 -13.16 23.15
C ARG A 686 -4.57 -14.55 23.36
N GLU A 687 -5.68 -14.64 24.09
CA GLU A 687 -6.38 -15.91 24.33
C GLU A 687 -6.84 -16.55 23.01
N VAL A 688 -7.22 -15.73 22.02
CA VAL A 688 -7.61 -16.20 20.69
C VAL A 688 -6.41 -16.65 19.86
N ILE A 689 -5.30 -15.90 19.83
CA ILE A 689 -4.21 -16.10 18.85
C ILE A 689 -3.07 -17.00 19.33
N ASN A 690 -2.85 -17.11 20.64
CA ASN A 690 -1.61 -17.67 21.18
C ASN A 690 -1.85 -18.72 22.28
N HIS A 691 -2.67 -19.72 21.98
CA HIS A 691 -2.95 -20.79 22.92
C HIS A 691 -1.78 -21.80 22.98
N LYS A 692 -0.84 -21.58 23.90
CA LYS A 692 0.09 -22.61 24.41
C LYS A 692 -0.27 -22.94 25.86
N TYR A 693 -1.44 -23.53 26.11
CA TYR A 693 -1.65 -24.27 27.35
C TYR A 693 -1.27 -25.75 27.14
N LYS A 694 -0.52 -26.23 28.13
CA LYS A 694 0.13 -27.52 28.26
C LYS A 694 -0.78 -28.68 27.86
N GLU A 695 -0.23 -29.60 27.05
CA GLU A 695 -0.35 -31.06 27.16
C GLU A 695 -1.72 -31.72 27.44
N GLU A 696 -2.84 -31.04 27.29
CA GLU A 696 -4.16 -31.68 27.26
C GLU A 696 -4.55 -31.92 25.80
N VAL A 697 -4.43 -33.19 25.40
CA VAL A 697 -4.80 -33.71 24.07
C VAL A 697 -6.32 -33.77 23.98
N ASP A 698 -6.98 -32.60 23.91
CA ASP A 698 -8.42 -32.52 23.64
C ASP A 698 -8.66 -32.39 22.13
N GLU A 699 -9.65 -33.14 21.62
CA GLU A 699 -9.90 -33.37 20.19
C GLU A 699 -10.22 -32.06 19.46
N GLN A 700 -10.80 -31.09 20.18
CA GLN A 700 -11.10 -29.74 19.71
C GLN A 700 -9.84 -28.92 19.37
N TYR A 701 -8.71 -29.15 20.05
CA TYR A 701 -7.44 -28.45 19.76
C TYR A 701 -6.72 -29.01 18.54
N LYS A 702 -6.94 -30.30 18.20
CA LYS A 702 -6.48 -30.84 16.92
C LYS A 702 -7.18 -30.12 15.76
N VAL A 703 -8.47 -29.82 15.88
CA VAL A 703 -9.22 -29.06 14.86
C VAL A 703 -8.70 -27.62 14.74
N LEU A 704 -8.45 -26.93 15.86
CA LEU A 704 -7.86 -25.58 15.85
C LEU A 704 -6.47 -25.55 15.20
N SER A 705 -5.62 -26.53 15.52
CA SER A 705 -4.26 -26.61 14.95
C SER A 705 -4.22 -27.06 13.48
N GLN A 706 -5.23 -27.79 13.00
CA GLN A 706 -5.30 -28.28 11.61
C GLN A 706 -5.98 -27.28 10.65
N ASN A 707 -7.11 -26.70 11.05
CA ASN A 707 -7.93 -25.88 10.16
C ASN A 707 -8.01 -24.40 10.59
N GLY A 708 -7.55 -24.05 11.79
CA GLY A 708 -7.63 -22.68 12.33
C GLY A 708 -8.99 -22.32 12.93
N ILE A 709 -9.95 -23.26 12.97
CA ILE A 709 -11.31 -23.02 13.48
C ILE A 709 -11.29 -23.09 15.02
N LEU A 710 -11.75 -22.03 15.66
CA LEU A 710 -11.95 -21.89 17.09
C LEU A 710 -13.46 -21.95 17.40
N PRO A 711 -13.94 -23.07 17.95
CA PRO A 711 -15.35 -23.21 18.30
C PRO A 711 -15.80 -22.19 19.33
N HIS A 712 -17.05 -21.72 19.25
CA HIS A 712 -17.58 -20.78 20.23
C HIS A 712 -17.58 -21.37 21.65
N SER A 713 -17.88 -22.66 21.79
CA SER A 713 -17.82 -23.38 23.07
C SER A 713 -16.43 -23.33 23.70
N LEU A 714 -15.38 -23.50 22.90
CA LEU A 714 -13.99 -23.44 23.35
C LEU A 714 -13.60 -22.01 23.73
N LEU A 715 -14.00 -21.02 22.93
CA LEU A 715 -13.78 -19.59 23.23
C LEU A 715 -14.36 -19.22 24.62
N MET A 716 -15.55 -19.71 24.95
CA MET A 716 -16.20 -19.45 26.23
C MET A 716 -15.55 -20.15 27.43
N THR A 717 -14.60 -21.07 27.21
CA THR A 717 -13.78 -21.62 28.30
C THR A 717 -12.65 -20.68 28.71
N PHE A 718 -12.29 -19.72 27.86
CA PHE A 718 -11.17 -18.83 28.13
C PHE A 718 -11.51 -17.83 29.24
N PRO A 719 -10.60 -17.60 30.21
CA PRO A 719 -10.90 -16.80 31.40
C PRO A 719 -11.39 -15.38 31.09
N SER A 720 -10.76 -14.69 30.13
CA SER A 720 -11.13 -13.30 29.81
C SER A 720 -12.45 -13.24 29.04
N TRP A 721 -12.70 -14.17 28.12
CA TRP A 721 -13.96 -14.26 27.36
C TRP A 721 -15.16 -14.65 28.24
N LYS A 722 -14.94 -15.56 29.19
CA LYS A 722 -15.96 -15.91 30.19
C LYS A 722 -16.32 -14.70 31.06
N SER A 723 -15.32 -13.94 31.49
CA SER A 723 -15.58 -12.71 32.27
C SER A 723 -16.24 -11.61 31.45
N LEU A 724 -15.88 -11.48 30.18
CA LEU A 724 -16.50 -10.53 29.25
C LEU A 724 -18.00 -10.80 29.08
N ALA A 725 -18.41 -12.07 29.03
CA ALA A 725 -19.83 -12.44 28.92
C ALA A 725 -20.67 -12.05 30.14
N ALA A 726 -20.03 -11.86 31.30
CA ALA A 726 -20.71 -11.45 32.52
C ALA A 726 -20.87 -9.92 32.65
N VAL A 727 -20.18 -9.13 31.81
CA VAL A 727 -20.31 -7.65 31.80
C VAL A 727 -21.69 -7.24 31.29
N GLU A 728 -22.06 -7.73 30.09
CA GLU A 728 -23.37 -7.55 29.48
C GLU A 728 -23.55 -8.61 28.38
N ASP A 729 -24.80 -9.08 28.17
CA ASP A 729 -25.15 -10.20 27.29
C ASP A 729 -24.58 -10.09 25.86
N LYS A 730 -24.43 -8.86 25.35
CA LYS A 730 -23.95 -8.59 23.98
C LYS A 730 -22.43 -8.42 23.88
N MET A 731 -21.68 -8.33 24.97
CA MET A 731 -20.27 -7.95 24.94
C MET A 731 -19.38 -8.93 24.18
N VAL A 732 -19.66 -10.23 24.27
CA VAL A 732 -18.95 -11.25 23.48
C VAL A 732 -19.17 -11.06 21.98
N HIS A 733 -20.40 -10.72 21.58
CA HIS A 733 -20.75 -10.45 20.19
C HIS A 733 -20.00 -9.21 19.68
N LEU A 734 -20.05 -8.11 20.43
CA LEU A 734 -19.39 -6.86 20.09
C LEU A 734 -17.86 -7.04 19.94
N PHE A 735 -17.23 -7.84 20.82
CA PHE A 735 -15.81 -8.13 20.71
C PHE A 735 -15.45 -9.11 19.58
N LYS A 736 -16.30 -10.07 19.25
CA LYS A 736 -16.09 -10.89 18.04
C LYS A 736 -16.15 -10.03 16.78
N GLN A 737 -17.08 -9.08 16.69
CA GLN A 737 -17.13 -8.10 15.60
C GLN A 737 -15.88 -7.22 15.55
N LEU A 738 -15.40 -6.79 16.72
CA LEU A 738 -14.15 -6.04 16.82
C LEU A 738 -12.98 -6.85 16.26
N LEU A 739 -12.78 -8.10 16.71
CA LEU A 739 -11.72 -8.96 16.17
C LEU A 739 -11.84 -9.15 14.66
N HIS A 740 -13.06 -9.25 14.14
CA HIS A 740 -13.30 -9.35 12.70
C HIS A 740 -12.84 -8.09 11.96
N ARG A 741 -13.20 -6.89 12.43
CA ARG A 741 -12.74 -5.62 11.85
C ARG A 741 -11.24 -5.38 11.98
N LEU A 742 -10.62 -5.90 13.03
CA LEU A 742 -9.16 -5.91 13.19
C LEU A 742 -8.46 -6.91 12.25
N ASN A 743 -9.20 -7.55 11.34
CA ASN A 743 -8.73 -8.58 10.43
C ASN A 743 -8.07 -9.78 11.14
N LEU A 744 -8.54 -10.11 12.35
CA LEU A 744 -7.99 -11.20 13.17
C LEU A 744 -8.74 -12.51 13.05
N VAL A 745 -10.06 -12.45 12.90
CA VAL A 745 -10.95 -13.61 12.90
C VAL A 745 -12.10 -13.42 11.92
N TYR A 746 -12.79 -14.50 11.58
CA TYR A 746 -14.03 -14.44 10.78
C TYR A 746 -14.97 -15.57 11.12
N PRO A 747 -16.29 -15.40 10.94
CA PRO A 747 -17.24 -16.48 11.19
C PRO A 747 -17.05 -17.60 10.16
N VAL A 748 -17.15 -18.86 10.63
CA VAL A 748 -17.06 -20.06 9.80
C VAL A 748 -18.34 -20.30 8.98
N ASN A 749 -19.50 -19.95 9.55
CA ASN A 749 -20.81 -20.17 8.93
C ASN A 749 -21.59 -18.86 8.82
N ASP A 750 -22.08 -18.55 7.62
CA ASP A 750 -22.72 -17.27 7.30
C ASP A 750 -24.22 -17.20 7.62
N MET A 751 -24.83 -18.33 7.99
CA MET A 751 -26.27 -18.40 8.35
C MET A 751 -26.53 -18.16 9.84
N GLU A 752 -25.47 -18.12 10.64
CA GLU A 752 -25.54 -17.86 12.08
C GLU A 752 -25.00 -16.47 12.38
N ALA A 753 -25.64 -15.76 13.30
CA ALA A 753 -25.08 -14.50 13.79
C ALA A 753 -23.69 -14.78 14.41
N ILE A 754 -22.76 -13.82 14.26
CA ILE A 754 -21.36 -13.98 14.72
C ILE A 754 -21.28 -14.27 16.23
N ASP A 755 -22.35 -13.97 16.98
CA ASP A 755 -22.49 -14.30 18.40
C ASP A 755 -22.30 -15.81 18.65
N LYS A 756 -22.92 -16.67 17.84
CA LYS A 756 -22.92 -18.13 18.01
C LYS A 756 -21.99 -18.88 17.06
N ALA A 757 -21.59 -18.22 15.97
CA ALA A 757 -20.69 -18.82 15.00
C ALA A 757 -19.32 -19.15 15.60
N ASP A 758 -18.78 -20.29 15.18
CA ASP A 758 -17.37 -20.61 15.32
C ASP A 758 -16.54 -19.60 14.52
N ILE A 759 -15.36 -19.26 15.03
CA ILE A 759 -14.49 -18.25 14.41
C ILE A 759 -13.23 -18.90 13.85
N LEU A 760 -12.86 -18.56 12.62
CA LEU A 760 -11.63 -18.99 11.98
C LEU A 760 -10.54 -17.96 12.28
N VAL A 761 -9.39 -18.45 12.74
CA VAL A 761 -8.24 -17.69 13.23
C VAL A 761 -7.01 -18.04 12.37
N PRO A 762 -6.74 -17.31 11.27
CA PRO A 762 -5.65 -17.61 10.33
C PRO A 762 -4.26 -17.71 10.95
N MET A 763 -4.03 -17.02 12.06
CA MET A 763 -2.72 -16.96 12.72
C MET A 763 -2.22 -18.32 13.21
N TYR A 764 -3.09 -19.32 13.38
CA TYR A 764 -2.68 -20.70 13.70
C TYR A 764 -2.07 -21.45 12.51
N TRP A 765 -2.20 -20.94 11.28
CA TRP A 765 -1.56 -21.52 10.11
C TRP A 765 -0.04 -21.25 10.13
N LYS A 766 0.72 -22.06 10.88
CA LYS A 766 2.18 -21.90 11.01
C LYS A 766 2.91 -22.25 9.71
N THR A 767 3.68 -21.30 9.17
CA THR A 767 4.58 -21.49 8.02
C THR A 767 5.97 -22.02 8.43
N ARG A 768 6.14 -23.36 8.34
CA ARG A 768 7.36 -24.22 8.18
C ARG A 768 7.08 -25.50 8.97
N GLU A 769 6.82 -26.67 8.40
CA GLU A 769 7.39 -27.36 7.24
C GLU A 769 6.27 -27.78 6.26
N THR A 770 6.59 -27.99 4.98
CA THR A 770 5.73 -28.77 4.07
C THR A 770 6.50 -30.02 3.68
N PRO A 771 5.88 -31.21 3.69
CA PRO A 771 6.44 -32.37 3.03
C PRO A 771 6.71 -32.01 1.57
N LYS A 772 7.90 -32.33 1.06
CA LYS A 772 8.34 -32.07 -0.33
C LYS A 772 7.43 -32.69 -1.41
N ALA A 773 6.38 -33.43 -1.03
CA ALA A 773 5.51 -34.17 -1.93
C ALA A 773 4.47 -33.30 -2.64
N ASP A 774 3.94 -32.24 -2.00
CA ASP A 774 2.80 -31.48 -2.56
C ASP A 774 3.20 -30.32 -3.50
N LEU A 775 4.49 -29.94 -3.54
CA LEU A 775 4.98 -28.82 -4.35
C LEU A 775 5.43 -29.21 -5.77
N LYS A 776 5.53 -30.51 -6.09
CA LYS A 776 6.00 -30.97 -7.41
C LYS A 776 4.93 -30.93 -8.51
N LEU A 777 3.65 -30.71 -8.18
CA LEU A 777 2.57 -30.71 -9.17
C LEU A 777 2.23 -29.31 -9.75
N LEU A 778 2.62 -28.22 -9.09
CA LEU A 778 2.08 -26.88 -9.39
C LEU A 778 2.93 -26.01 -10.34
N ALA A 779 4.13 -26.46 -10.73
CA ALA A 779 5.04 -25.64 -11.54
C ALA A 779 5.07 -26.01 -13.04
N THR A 780 4.31 -27.04 -13.46
CA THR A 780 4.41 -27.60 -14.83
C THR A 780 3.09 -28.21 -15.35
N GLN A 781 1.92 -27.90 -14.77
CA GLN A 781 0.63 -28.43 -15.23
C GLN A 781 -0.44 -27.35 -15.31
N LYS A 782 -1.42 -27.55 -16.21
CA LYS A 782 -2.66 -26.76 -16.35
C LYS A 782 -3.24 -26.40 -14.97
N THR A 783 -3.76 -25.19 -14.82
CA THR A 783 -4.31 -24.64 -13.55
C THR A 783 -5.28 -25.59 -12.84
N ILE A 784 -5.40 -25.52 -11.52
CA ILE A 784 -6.28 -26.42 -10.72
C ILE A 784 -7.72 -26.36 -11.25
N LEU A 785 -8.19 -25.16 -11.61
CA LEU A 785 -9.55 -24.95 -12.09
C LEU A 785 -9.78 -25.37 -13.56
N THR A 786 -8.76 -25.28 -14.43
CA THR A 786 -8.90 -25.80 -15.81
C THR A 786 -8.96 -27.33 -15.84
N GLN A 787 -8.34 -28.01 -14.86
CA GLN A 787 -8.47 -29.47 -14.71
C GLN A 787 -9.86 -29.89 -14.23
N ASP A 788 -10.50 -29.07 -13.37
CA ASP A 788 -11.81 -29.38 -12.77
C ASP A 788 -13.01 -29.10 -13.70
N PHE A 789 -12.93 -28.10 -14.59
CA PHE A 789 -14.08 -27.66 -15.42
C PHE A 789 -13.93 -27.87 -16.93
N GLY A 790 -12.73 -28.21 -17.44
CA GLY A 790 -12.46 -28.36 -18.88
C GLY A 790 -12.78 -27.10 -19.70
N ASP A 791 -13.15 -27.27 -20.97
CA ASP A 791 -13.42 -26.14 -21.92
C ASP A 791 -14.77 -25.42 -21.68
N SER A 792 -15.53 -25.81 -20.65
CA SER A 792 -16.90 -25.31 -20.44
C SER A 792 -16.97 -23.99 -19.67
N TRP A 793 -15.94 -23.68 -18.87
CA TRP A 793 -15.84 -22.48 -18.03
C TRP A 793 -14.58 -21.71 -18.39
N HIS A 794 -14.65 -20.39 -18.32
CA HIS A 794 -13.52 -19.50 -18.57
C HIS A 794 -12.76 -19.28 -17.26
N VAL A 795 -11.43 -19.29 -17.32
CA VAL A 795 -10.54 -19.13 -16.15
C VAL A 795 -9.67 -17.89 -16.33
N ALA A 796 -9.83 -16.91 -15.45
CA ALA A 796 -8.93 -15.76 -15.33
C ALA A 796 -7.85 -16.06 -14.28
N THR A 797 -6.60 -15.68 -14.55
CA THR A 797 -5.47 -15.95 -13.64
C THR A 797 -4.64 -14.70 -13.41
N TRP A 798 -4.34 -14.43 -12.13
CA TRP A 798 -3.57 -13.27 -11.68
C TRP A 798 -2.48 -13.69 -10.69
N ARG A 799 -1.29 -13.10 -10.77
CA ARG A 799 -0.15 -13.45 -9.91
C ARG A 799 0.50 -12.22 -9.30
N TYR A 800 0.84 -12.33 -8.02
CA TYR A 800 1.66 -11.37 -7.29
C TYR A 800 2.99 -11.99 -6.87
N TRP A 801 4.09 -11.26 -7.04
CA TRP A 801 5.36 -11.54 -6.38
C TRP A 801 5.58 -10.54 -5.26
N LEU A 802 5.64 -11.06 -4.02
CA LEU A 802 5.77 -10.25 -2.81
C LEU A 802 7.04 -10.60 -2.04
N PRO A 803 7.70 -9.65 -1.36
CA PRO A 803 8.87 -9.94 -0.54
C PRO A 803 8.57 -10.98 0.54
N ILE A 804 9.48 -11.96 0.70
CA ILE A 804 9.34 -13.09 1.64
C ILE A 804 9.10 -12.68 3.10
N VAL A 805 9.53 -11.46 3.47
CA VAL A 805 9.43 -10.95 4.84
C VAL A 805 7.97 -10.68 5.26
N VAL A 806 7.13 -10.27 4.30
CA VAL A 806 5.75 -9.80 4.54
C VAL A 806 4.67 -10.60 3.82
N SER A 807 5.01 -11.40 2.80
CA SER A 807 4.05 -12.16 1.99
C SER A 807 3.05 -12.97 2.82
N ASP A 808 3.50 -13.63 3.89
CA ASP A 808 2.63 -14.47 4.75
C ASP A 808 1.56 -13.61 5.44
N ALA A 809 1.94 -12.41 5.89
CA ALA A 809 1.03 -11.49 6.56
C ALA A 809 0.04 -10.87 5.57
N ILE A 810 0.50 -10.55 4.36
CA ILE A 810 -0.35 -10.05 3.27
C ILE A 810 -1.36 -11.12 2.86
N PHE A 811 -0.93 -12.37 2.65
CA PHE A 811 -1.83 -13.48 2.31
C PHE A 811 -2.90 -13.70 3.39
N VAL A 812 -2.52 -13.71 4.66
CA VAL A 812 -3.49 -13.84 5.76
C VAL A 812 -4.49 -12.69 5.76
N ASN A 813 -4.04 -11.43 5.67
CA ASN A 813 -4.92 -10.27 5.60
C ASN A 813 -5.84 -10.34 4.37
N PHE A 814 -5.32 -10.83 3.25
CA PHE A 814 -6.04 -10.97 1.99
C PHE A 814 -7.18 -11.99 2.10
N VAL A 815 -6.91 -13.17 2.63
CA VAL A 815 -7.94 -14.19 2.90
C VAL A 815 -9.04 -13.63 3.82
N VAL A 816 -8.67 -12.80 4.80
CA VAL A 816 -9.64 -12.17 5.70
C VAL A 816 -10.47 -11.11 4.98
N LYS A 817 -9.86 -10.22 4.18
CA LYS A 817 -10.59 -9.19 3.42
C LYS A 817 -11.52 -9.77 2.37
N CYS A 818 -11.18 -10.90 1.76
CA CYS A 818 -12.03 -11.57 0.78
C CYS A 818 -13.27 -12.27 1.37
N TYR A 819 -13.62 -11.97 2.63
CA TYR A 819 -14.83 -12.46 3.28
C TYR A 819 -16.10 -11.98 2.53
N ARG A 820 -17.00 -12.92 2.18
CA ARG A 820 -18.31 -12.63 1.57
C ARG A 820 -19.41 -13.52 2.17
N PRO A 821 -20.51 -12.95 2.71
CA PRO A 821 -21.67 -13.71 3.16
C PRO A 821 -22.28 -14.54 2.04
N PHE A 822 -22.77 -15.72 2.41
CA PHE A 822 -23.46 -16.66 1.52
C PHE A 822 -22.57 -17.31 0.45
N VAL A 823 -21.23 -17.20 0.58
CA VAL A 823 -20.26 -17.80 -0.33
C VAL A 823 -19.55 -18.97 0.37
N HIS A 824 -19.52 -20.14 -0.29
CA HIS A 824 -18.84 -21.31 0.25
C HIS A 824 -17.33 -21.08 0.25
N ARG A 825 -16.67 -21.43 1.36
CA ARG A 825 -15.24 -21.15 1.55
C ARG A 825 -14.49 -22.31 2.17
N SER A 826 -13.25 -22.45 1.74
CA SER A 826 -12.29 -23.38 2.35
C SER A 826 -10.92 -22.72 2.38
N ALA A 827 -10.35 -22.54 3.57
CA ALA A 827 -9.06 -21.89 3.73
C ALA A 827 -8.09 -22.80 4.49
N ARG A 828 -6.84 -22.82 4.04
CA ARG A 828 -5.71 -23.52 4.63
C ARG A 828 -4.49 -22.61 4.57
N ARG A 829 -3.40 -23.07 5.18
CA ARG A 829 -2.12 -22.36 5.30
C ARG A 829 -1.57 -21.67 4.04
N ALA A 830 -1.81 -22.23 2.87
CA ALA A 830 -1.26 -21.77 1.59
C ALA A 830 -2.29 -21.83 0.45
N TYR A 831 -3.56 -22.02 0.81
CA TYR A 831 -4.65 -22.28 -0.13
C TYR A 831 -5.92 -21.62 0.38
N PHE A 832 -6.63 -20.90 -0.46
CA PHE A 832 -7.94 -20.35 -0.15
C PHE A 832 -8.87 -20.56 -1.34
N GLU A 833 -10.09 -21.02 -1.07
CA GLU A 833 -11.12 -21.24 -2.06
C GLU A 833 -12.39 -20.50 -1.67
N SER A 834 -13.01 -19.86 -2.65
CA SER A 834 -14.27 -19.14 -2.55
C SER A 834 -15.17 -19.52 -3.73
N SER A 835 -16.38 -19.99 -3.50
CA SER A 835 -17.24 -20.46 -4.58
C SER A 835 -18.74 -20.29 -4.34
N VAL A 836 -19.46 -20.06 -5.44
CA VAL A 836 -20.92 -20.07 -5.49
C VAL A 836 -21.34 -21.06 -6.57
N ARG A 837 -22.18 -22.04 -6.18
CA ARG A 837 -22.58 -23.13 -7.06
C ARG A 837 -23.17 -22.59 -8.36
N ARG A 838 -22.60 -23.03 -9.49
CA ARG A 838 -23.01 -22.68 -10.86
C ARG A 838 -22.77 -21.21 -11.28
N GLU A 839 -22.17 -20.39 -10.41
CA GLU A 839 -21.89 -18.98 -10.73
C GLU A 839 -20.38 -18.74 -10.89
N PHE A 840 -19.56 -19.06 -9.87
CA PHE A 840 -18.10 -18.94 -9.97
C PHE A 840 -17.37 -19.82 -8.96
N ARG A 841 -16.08 -20.07 -9.20
CA ARG A 841 -15.14 -20.68 -8.25
C ARG A 841 -13.79 -19.99 -8.35
N ALA A 842 -13.28 -19.51 -7.22
CA ALA A 842 -11.99 -18.84 -7.10
C ALA A 842 -11.07 -19.63 -6.18
N VAL A 843 -9.80 -19.74 -6.56
CA VAL A 843 -8.73 -20.43 -5.83
C VAL A 843 -7.52 -19.51 -5.72
N VAL A 844 -6.95 -19.42 -4.53
CA VAL A 844 -5.76 -18.62 -4.24
C VAL A 844 -4.69 -19.51 -3.62
N ASN A 845 -3.51 -19.53 -4.23
CA ASN A 845 -2.37 -20.32 -3.79
C ASN A 845 -1.21 -19.41 -3.35
N HIS A 846 -0.61 -19.70 -2.20
CA HIS A 846 0.58 -19.02 -1.70
C HIS A 846 1.76 -19.98 -1.67
N SER A 847 2.82 -19.68 -2.42
CA SER A 847 3.97 -20.58 -2.57
C SER A 847 5.31 -19.84 -2.51
N ALA A 848 6.38 -20.59 -2.23
CA ALA A 848 7.73 -20.04 -2.24
C ALA A 848 8.29 -20.07 -3.67
N ASN A 849 8.84 -18.94 -4.12
CA ASN A 849 9.43 -18.85 -5.46
C ASN A 849 10.82 -19.53 -5.49
N LYS A 850 11.20 -20.08 -6.65
CA LYS A 850 12.49 -20.76 -6.89
C LYS A 850 13.70 -19.83 -6.69
N THR A 851 13.52 -18.51 -6.83
CA THR A 851 14.58 -17.49 -6.69
C THR A 851 14.91 -17.14 -5.24
N GLY A 852 14.04 -17.47 -4.29
CA GLY A 852 14.26 -17.31 -2.85
C GLY A 852 14.11 -15.89 -2.28
N GLN A 853 13.91 -14.86 -3.13
CA GLN A 853 13.73 -13.47 -2.69
C GLN A 853 12.26 -13.06 -2.53
N TYR A 854 11.37 -13.66 -3.33
CA TYR A 854 9.94 -13.38 -3.35
C TYR A 854 9.14 -14.66 -3.09
N ASN A 855 7.90 -14.48 -2.62
CA ASN A 855 6.89 -15.53 -2.59
C ASN A 855 5.77 -15.18 -3.57
N ASP A 856 5.13 -16.20 -4.11
CA ASP A 856 4.10 -16.07 -5.14
C ASP A 856 2.71 -16.18 -4.47
N ILE A 857 1.80 -15.28 -4.84
CA ILE A 857 0.37 -15.43 -4.60
C ILE A 857 -0.33 -15.51 -5.96
N LEU A 858 -0.88 -16.67 -6.29
CA LEU A 858 -1.60 -16.95 -7.52
C LEU A 858 -3.10 -16.97 -7.24
N ILE A 859 -3.89 -16.19 -7.96
CA ILE A 859 -5.35 -16.12 -7.89
C ILE A 859 -5.89 -16.66 -9.22
N GLU A 860 -6.78 -17.64 -9.15
CA GLU A 860 -7.45 -18.25 -10.29
C GLU A 860 -8.96 -18.11 -10.09
N VAL A 861 -9.70 -17.63 -11.08
CA VAL A 861 -11.16 -17.45 -11.01
C VAL A 861 -11.81 -18.08 -12.23
N ALA A 862 -12.65 -19.08 -12.01
CA ALA A 862 -13.43 -19.76 -13.03
C ALA A 862 -14.91 -19.34 -12.99
N ALA A 863 -15.48 -19.04 -14.16
CA ALA A 863 -16.91 -18.72 -14.31
C ALA A 863 -17.47 -19.16 -15.68
N PRO A 864 -18.80 -19.27 -15.86
CA PRO A 864 -19.41 -19.64 -17.14
C PRO A 864 -19.05 -18.72 -18.33
N THR A 865 -18.75 -17.45 -18.07
CA THR A 865 -18.35 -16.48 -19.11
C THR A 865 -17.05 -15.78 -18.72
N GLU A 866 -16.24 -15.45 -19.71
CA GLU A 866 -14.99 -14.69 -19.55
C GLU A 866 -15.20 -13.37 -18.81
N LYS A 867 -16.24 -12.61 -19.19
CA LYS A 867 -16.58 -11.34 -18.54
C LYS A 867 -16.89 -11.51 -17.05
N LEU A 868 -17.56 -12.59 -16.67
CA LEU A 868 -17.87 -12.87 -15.27
C LEU A 868 -16.63 -13.33 -14.49
N ALA A 869 -15.75 -14.13 -15.10
CA ALA A 869 -14.50 -14.55 -14.49
C ALA A 869 -13.61 -13.34 -14.16
N TRP A 870 -13.46 -12.40 -15.10
CA TRP A 870 -12.70 -11.17 -14.89
C TRP A 870 -13.39 -10.19 -13.93
N ALA A 871 -14.72 -10.07 -13.95
CA ALA A 871 -15.44 -9.26 -12.97
C ALA A 871 -15.24 -9.76 -11.53
N GLU A 872 -15.23 -11.07 -11.32
CA GLU A 872 -14.92 -11.68 -10.03
C GLU A 872 -13.44 -11.55 -9.66
N MET A 873 -12.52 -11.69 -10.62
CA MET A 873 -11.08 -11.44 -10.40
C MET A 873 -10.82 -10.01 -9.89
N MET A 874 -11.51 -9.02 -10.44
CA MET A 874 -11.36 -7.62 -10.04
C MET A 874 -11.64 -7.39 -8.56
N TYR A 875 -12.58 -8.13 -7.97
CA TYR A 875 -12.82 -8.07 -6.53
C TYR A 875 -11.56 -8.46 -5.74
N PHE A 876 -10.96 -9.60 -6.09
CA PHE A 876 -9.78 -10.12 -5.42
C PHE A 876 -8.58 -9.20 -5.61
N VAL A 877 -8.36 -8.70 -6.82
CA VAL A 877 -7.29 -7.73 -7.09
C VAL A 877 -7.50 -6.45 -6.29
N THR A 878 -8.72 -5.90 -6.27
CA THR A 878 -9.02 -4.66 -5.53
C THR A 878 -8.77 -4.81 -4.02
N ASP A 879 -9.21 -5.92 -3.42
CA ASP A 879 -8.99 -6.17 -1.99
C ASP A 879 -7.50 -6.34 -1.67
N MET A 880 -6.74 -6.99 -2.55
CA MET A 880 -5.28 -7.12 -2.42
C MET A 880 -4.59 -5.74 -2.51
N GLU A 881 -4.90 -4.93 -3.51
CA GLU A 881 -4.31 -3.60 -3.67
C GLU A 881 -4.63 -2.70 -2.46
N LYS A 882 -5.87 -2.74 -1.96
CA LYS A 882 -6.24 -2.03 -0.71
C LYS A 882 -5.42 -2.47 0.49
N ILE A 883 -4.92 -3.71 0.55
CA ILE A 883 -4.01 -4.16 1.62
C ILE A 883 -2.62 -3.60 1.38
N LEU A 884 -2.10 -3.72 0.16
CA LEU A 884 -0.76 -3.27 -0.19
C LEU A 884 -0.59 -1.77 0.04
N GLU A 885 -1.58 -0.96 -0.36
CA GLU A 885 -1.53 0.49 -0.24
C GLU A 885 -1.73 0.97 1.19
N LYS A 886 -2.79 0.51 1.87
CA LYS A 886 -3.16 1.01 3.20
C LYS A 886 -2.32 0.41 4.32
N ASP A 887 -2.07 -0.90 4.29
CA ASP A 887 -1.44 -1.60 5.41
C ASP A 887 0.09 -1.67 5.25
N TYR A 888 0.61 -1.50 4.02
CA TYR A 888 2.04 -1.62 3.68
C TYR A 888 2.54 -0.51 2.73
N PRO A 889 2.37 0.77 3.07
CA PRO A 889 2.75 1.89 2.20
C PRO A 889 4.25 1.90 1.82
N GLY A 890 5.13 1.22 2.56
CA GLY A 890 6.54 1.08 2.17
C GLY A 890 6.78 0.20 0.93
N LEU A 891 5.74 -0.45 0.39
CA LEU A 891 5.77 -1.32 -0.80
C LEU A 891 5.36 -0.61 -2.12
N THR A 892 4.77 0.59 -2.09
CA THR A 892 3.89 1.11 -3.15
C THR A 892 4.56 1.79 -4.37
N LYS A 893 5.80 1.45 -4.75
CA LYS A 893 6.40 1.88 -6.04
C LYS A 893 6.87 0.71 -6.94
N HIS A 894 6.63 0.89 -8.25
CA HIS A 894 6.92 0.13 -9.50
C HIS A 894 7.80 -1.15 -9.47
N ALA A 895 8.85 -1.26 -8.64
CA ALA A 895 9.86 -2.32 -8.79
C ALA A 895 9.63 -3.59 -7.93
N ARG A 896 8.72 -3.57 -6.94
CA ARG A 896 8.78 -4.52 -5.81
C ARG A 896 7.62 -5.48 -5.64
N VAL A 897 6.40 -5.02 -5.91
CA VAL A 897 5.25 -5.90 -6.07
C VAL A 897 5.11 -6.14 -7.56
N LYS A 898 5.51 -7.30 -8.04
CA LYS A 898 5.30 -7.62 -9.46
C LYS A 898 3.94 -8.25 -9.64
N ARG A 899 3.16 -7.74 -10.59
CA ARG A 899 1.80 -8.15 -10.89
C ARG A 899 1.79 -8.72 -12.28
N PHE A 900 1.19 -9.89 -12.43
CA PHE A 900 1.12 -10.55 -13.72
C PHE A 900 -0.30 -11.03 -13.98
N ILE A 901 -0.73 -10.89 -15.22
CA ILE A 901 -1.80 -11.71 -15.77
C ILE A 901 -1.14 -12.98 -16.30
N VAL A 902 -1.69 -14.14 -15.97
CA VAL A 902 -1.19 -15.42 -16.49
C VAL A 902 -2.14 -15.88 -17.58
N ASP A 903 -1.66 -15.88 -18.82
CA ASP A 903 -2.42 -16.27 -20.02
C ASP A 903 -1.64 -17.35 -20.76
N ASP A 904 -2.29 -18.48 -21.09
CA ASP A 904 -1.67 -19.66 -21.72
C ASP A 904 -0.36 -20.19 -21.10
N GLY A 905 -0.10 -19.86 -19.82
CA GLY A 905 1.09 -20.26 -19.09
C GLY A 905 2.25 -19.25 -19.14
N GLU A 906 2.06 -18.11 -19.79
CA GLU A 906 2.99 -16.99 -19.80
C GLU A 906 2.60 -15.92 -18.77
N ASP A 907 3.60 -15.41 -18.05
CA ASP A 907 3.44 -14.31 -17.09
C ASP A 907 3.59 -12.97 -17.82
N ARG A 908 2.48 -12.26 -18.02
CA ARG A 908 2.48 -10.93 -18.62
C ARG A 908 2.44 -9.86 -17.53
N GLY A 909 3.52 -9.10 -17.39
CA GLY A 909 3.65 -8.06 -16.37
C GLY A 909 2.65 -6.93 -16.60
N VAL A 910 1.93 -6.51 -15.55
CA VAL A 910 0.88 -5.48 -15.64
C VAL A 910 1.07 -4.31 -14.68
N ASN A 911 2.26 -4.19 -14.09
CA ASN A 911 2.61 -3.08 -13.21
C ASN A 911 2.34 -1.72 -13.87
N ASP A 912 2.94 -1.50 -15.03
CA ASP A 912 2.88 -0.22 -15.75
C ASP A 912 1.44 0.09 -16.21
N LEU A 913 0.66 -0.95 -16.55
CA LEU A 913 -0.75 -0.85 -16.96
C LEU A 913 -1.71 -0.45 -15.84
N MET A 914 -1.41 -0.84 -14.60
CA MET A 914 -2.27 -0.49 -13.46
C MET A 914 -2.07 0.94 -12.99
N GLU A 915 -0.90 1.52 -13.26
CA GLU A 915 -0.51 2.86 -12.84
C GLU A 915 -0.74 3.91 -13.93
N ASN A 916 -0.85 3.47 -15.20
CA ASN A 916 -1.25 4.29 -16.34
C ASN A 916 -2.58 3.79 -16.95
N PRO A 917 -3.72 4.37 -16.54
CA PRO A 917 -5.05 3.97 -17.02
C PRO A 917 -5.22 4.06 -18.55
N GLU A 918 -4.47 4.97 -19.20
CA GLU A 918 -4.55 5.22 -20.64
C GLU A 918 -3.74 4.16 -21.42
N ASP A 919 -2.53 3.81 -20.97
CA ASP A 919 -1.75 2.68 -21.53
C ASP A 919 -2.50 1.34 -21.36
N GLY A 920 -3.24 1.19 -20.25
CA GLY A 920 -4.20 0.11 -20.05
C GLY A 920 -5.29 0.06 -21.12
N LYS A 921 -5.86 1.20 -21.53
CA LYS A 921 -6.87 1.26 -22.61
C LYS A 921 -6.28 0.86 -23.96
N ARG A 922 -5.03 1.25 -24.24
CA ARG A 922 -4.32 0.88 -25.47
C ARG A 922 -4.05 -0.60 -25.60
N GLN A 923 -3.49 -1.22 -24.56
CA GLN A 923 -3.23 -2.65 -24.61
C GLN A 923 -4.54 -3.45 -24.70
N ARG A 924 -5.64 -3.01 -24.06
CA ARG A 924 -6.98 -3.61 -24.25
C ARG A 924 -7.52 -3.55 -25.68
N ALA A 925 -7.12 -2.54 -26.46
CA ALA A 925 -7.53 -2.41 -27.86
C ALA A 925 -6.75 -3.33 -28.79
N LYS A 926 -5.49 -3.65 -28.47
CA LYS A 926 -4.60 -4.50 -29.27
C LYS A 926 -4.62 -5.96 -28.85
N ALA A 927 -4.76 -6.22 -27.56
CA ALA A 927 -4.74 -7.54 -26.95
C ALA A 927 -6.13 -7.98 -26.48
N ARG A 928 -6.68 -9.03 -27.12
CA ARG A 928 -7.93 -9.68 -26.67
C ARG A 928 -7.84 -10.29 -25.25
N TRP A 929 -6.63 -10.51 -24.75
CA TRP A 929 -6.36 -11.18 -23.48
C TRP A 929 -6.35 -10.24 -22.25
N LEU A 930 -6.32 -8.91 -22.44
CA LEU A 930 -6.43 -8.00 -21.30
C LEU A 930 -7.88 -8.00 -20.74
N PRO A 931 -8.06 -7.99 -19.41
CA PRO A 931 -9.38 -7.82 -18.80
C PRO A 931 -10.09 -6.56 -19.31
N PRO A 932 -11.44 -6.52 -19.32
CA PRO A 932 -12.19 -5.36 -19.80
C PRO A 932 -11.88 -4.07 -19.05
N ASP A 933 -12.10 -2.91 -19.69
CA ASP A 933 -11.86 -1.62 -19.05
C ASP A 933 -12.82 -1.27 -17.94
N PHE A 934 -12.33 -1.45 -16.72
CA PHE A 934 -13.01 -1.12 -15.48
C PHE A 934 -12.32 0.02 -14.74
N SER A 935 -11.45 0.82 -15.37
CA SER A 935 -10.81 2.00 -14.74
C SER A 935 -11.83 2.97 -14.15
N TRP A 936 -12.94 3.18 -14.87
CA TRP A 936 -14.10 3.91 -14.36
C TRP A 936 -14.74 3.23 -13.14
N PHE A 937 -14.78 1.89 -13.13
CA PHE A 937 -15.39 1.10 -12.07
C PHE A 937 -14.49 0.99 -10.82
N THR A 938 -13.17 0.92 -10.97
CA THR A 938 -12.20 1.04 -9.88
C THR A 938 -12.18 2.46 -9.32
N GLN A 939 -12.23 3.50 -10.17
CA GLN A 939 -12.42 4.88 -9.71
C GLN A 939 -13.75 5.06 -8.95
N CYS A 940 -14.85 4.45 -9.40
CA CYS A 940 -16.13 4.47 -8.67
C CYS A 940 -16.12 3.63 -7.38
N ALA A 941 -15.44 2.48 -7.38
CA ALA A 941 -15.29 1.62 -6.21
C ALA A 941 -14.30 2.18 -5.16
N TRP A 942 -13.43 3.11 -5.58
CA TRP A 942 -12.58 3.93 -4.72
C TRP A 942 -13.28 5.17 -4.16
N LYS A 943 -14.37 5.65 -4.80
CA LYS A 943 -15.10 6.89 -4.43
C LYS A 943 -16.41 6.70 -3.64
N ASN A 944 -16.72 5.49 -3.16
CA ASN A 944 -18.02 5.09 -2.58
C ASN A 944 -19.20 5.07 -3.60
N GLY A 945 -20.19 4.20 -3.34
CA GLY A 945 -21.39 4.05 -4.17
C GLY A 945 -22.39 5.19 -3.99
N GLY A 946 -22.97 5.68 -5.10
CA GLY A 946 -23.92 6.80 -5.12
C GLY A 946 -25.01 6.69 -6.19
N VAL A 947 -25.99 7.59 -6.13
CA VAL A 947 -27.09 7.71 -7.12
C VAL A 947 -26.62 8.61 -8.27
N TYR A 948 -26.61 8.07 -9.49
CA TYR A 948 -26.13 8.81 -10.68
C TYR A 948 -27.29 9.17 -11.63
N GLU A 949 -27.17 10.32 -12.29
CA GLU A 949 -28.14 10.73 -13.32
C GLU A 949 -27.95 9.97 -14.63
N ILE A 950 -29.05 9.45 -15.21
CA ILE A 950 -29.07 8.63 -16.44
C ILE A 950 -28.40 9.33 -17.63
N HIS A 951 -28.47 10.66 -17.67
CA HIS A 951 -27.96 11.48 -18.75
C HIS A 951 -26.42 11.46 -18.84
N GLN A 952 -25.73 11.34 -17.69
CA GLN A 952 -24.26 11.35 -17.60
C GLN A 952 -23.62 9.98 -17.93
N LEU A 953 -24.38 8.87 -17.81
CA LEU A 953 -23.84 7.50 -17.91
C LEU A 953 -24.33 6.72 -19.14
N ARG A 954 -24.97 7.39 -20.10
CA ARG A 954 -25.77 6.75 -21.16
C ARG A 954 -24.99 5.74 -22.02
N HIS A 955 -23.72 6.03 -22.34
CA HIS A 955 -22.85 5.13 -23.12
C HIS A 955 -22.29 3.96 -22.30
N GLN A 956 -22.03 4.17 -21.00
CA GLN A 956 -21.46 3.17 -20.10
C GLN A 956 -22.53 2.16 -19.62
N LEU A 957 -23.78 2.59 -19.46
CA LEU A 957 -24.91 1.76 -19.05
C LEU A 957 -25.29 0.69 -20.08
N GLU A 958 -25.04 0.94 -21.36
CA GLU A 958 -25.32 0.00 -22.44
C GLU A 958 -24.33 -1.19 -22.41
N ALA A 959 -23.08 -0.95 -22.03
CA ALA A 959 -22.08 -1.99 -21.80
C ALA A 959 -22.43 -2.87 -20.59
N VAL A 960 -22.94 -2.27 -19.51
CA VAL A 960 -23.38 -2.97 -18.29
C VAL A 960 -24.65 -3.80 -18.54
N LYS A 961 -25.63 -3.28 -19.28
CA LYS A 961 -26.82 -4.04 -19.70
C LYS A 961 -26.47 -5.30 -20.49
N ASN A 962 -25.44 -5.24 -21.33
CA ASN A 962 -24.96 -6.38 -22.11
C ASN A 962 -24.25 -7.46 -21.27
N ILE A 963 -23.85 -7.16 -20.02
CA ILE A 963 -23.25 -8.12 -19.08
C ILE A 963 -24.32 -8.84 -18.25
N VAL A 964 -25.47 -8.19 -17.97
CA VAL A 964 -26.53 -8.67 -17.05
C VAL A 964 -27.60 -9.55 -17.75
N VAL A 965 -27.32 -10.08 -18.94
CA VAL A 965 -28.38 -10.65 -19.80
C VAL A 965 -28.86 -12.05 -19.35
N THR A 966 -30.16 -12.13 -19.00
CA THR A 966 -31.11 -13.27 -19.16
C THR A 966 -31.34 -14.35 -18.08
N SER A 967 -31.14 -14.10 -16.79
CA SER A 967 -31.79 -14.95 -15.78
C SER A 967 -32.47 -14.14 -14.69
N GLU A 968 -33.72 -14.50 -14.40
CA GLU A 968 -34.42 -14.04 -13.21
C GLU A 968 -33.63 -14.56 -11.99
N SER A 969 -32.85 -13.69 -11.36
CA SER A 969 -32.00 -13.90 -10.16
C SER A 969 -30.62 -14.58 -10.35
N CYS A 970 -29.63 -13.85 -10.88
CA CYS A 970 -28.24 -14.06 -10.47
C CYS A 970 -28.01 -13.39 -9.11
N ARG A 971 -27.51 -14.14 -8.12
CA ARG A 971 -27.11 -13.57 -6.82
C ARG A 971 -25.66 -13.15 -6.88
N LEU A 972 -25.35 -12.10 -7.64
CA LEU A 972 -24.01 -11.50 -7.59
C LEU A 972 -23.80 -10.86 -6.20
N PRO A 973 -23.00 -11.45 -5.29
CA PRO A 973 -22.90 -10.96 -3.93
C PRO A 973 -21.72 -10.00 -3.85
N ARG A 974 -22.08 -8.71 -3.75
CA ARG A 974 -21.37 -7.55 -3.15
C ARG A 974 -20.96 -6.38 -4.03
N LEU A 975 -20.61 -6.57 -5.30
CA LEU A 975 -20.08 -5.42 -6.03
C LEU A 975 -21.18 -4.40 -6.40
N TRP A 976 -22.38 -4.81 -6.81
CA TRP A 976 -23.48 -3.85 -7.04
C TRP A 976 -24.86 -4.50 -7.22
N THR A 977 -25.93 -3.80 -6.83
CA THR A 977 -27.29 -4.03 -7.36
C THR A 977 -27.67 -2.85 -8.23
N LEU A 978 -27.96 -3.10 -9.51
CA LEU A 978 -28.46 -2.07 -10.43
C LEU A 978 -29.99 -2.11 -10.42
N LEU A 979 -30.63 -1.13 -9.78
CA LEU A 979 -32.09 -1.04 -9.72
C LEU A 979 -32.60 -0.07 -10.78
N TYR A 980 -33.47 -0.59 -11.64
CA TYR A 980 -34.18 0.20 -12.65
C TYR A 980 -35.65 0.34 -12.24
N PRO A 981 -36.05 1.40 -11.53
CA PRO A 981 -37.46 1.63 -11.22
C PRO A 981 -38.21 1.89 -12.53
N ARG A 982 -39.28 1.11 -12.79
CA ARG A 982 -40.06 1.13 -14.05
C ARG A 982 -40.65 2.51 -14.44
N LYS A 983 -40.56 3.54 -13.58
CA LYS A 983 -41.08 4.91 -13.80
C LYS A 983 -40.22 6.01 -13.13
N GLY A 984 -38.90 6.00 -13.28
CA GLY A 984 -38.00 7.07 -12.78
C GLY A 984 -36.90 7.46 -13.76
N SER A 985 -36.37 8.68 -13.63
CA SER A 985 -35.27 9.27 -14.44
C SER A 985 -33.86 8.99 -13.91
N HIS A 986 -33.72 8.10 -12.94
CA HIS A 986 -32.45 7.79 -12.27
C HIS A 986 -32.20 6.27 -12.24
N VAL A 987 -30.93 5.88 -12.31
CA VAL A 987 -30.46 4.50 -12.12
C VAL A 987 -29.75 4.45 -10.77
N GLU A 988 -30.15 3.51 -9.92
CA GLU A 988 -29.56 3.34 -8.60
C GLU A 988 -28.51 2.22 -8.68
N LEU A 989 -27.24 2.56 -8.47
CA LEU A 989 -26.12 1.63 -8.36
C LEU A 989 -25.81 1.42 -6.87
N ARG A 990 -26.21 0.28 -6.30
CA ARG A 990 -25.95 -0.02 -4.88
C ARG A 990 -24.69 -0.86 -4.72
N ILE A 991 -23.56 -0.26 -4.35
CA ILE A 991 -22.35 -0.99 -3.96
C ILE A 991 -22.53 -1.47 -2.52
N HIS A 992 -22.38 -2.78 -2.26
CA HIS A 992 -22.52 -3.34 -0.91
C HIS A 992 -21.13 -3.58 -0.31
N SER A 993 -20.49 -2.52 0.18
CA SER A 993 -19.27 -2.63 1.01
C SER A 993 -19.65 -2.70 2.49
N ASP A 994 -19.09 -3.66 3.22
CA ASP A 994 -19.23 -3.78 4.67
C ASP A 994 -18.42 -2.72 5.41
N VAL A 995 -18.98 -1.54 5.58
CA VAL A 995 -18.83 -0.77 6.82
C VAL A 995 -20.16 -0.06 7.04
N SER A 996 -20.99 -0.63 7.91
CA SER A 996 -22.13 -0.03 8.64
C SER A 996 -22.95 1.12 8.01
N ASP A 997 -24.28 0.93 8.05
CA ASP A 997 -25.36 1.88 7.76
C ASP A 997 -25.79 2.07 6.30
N VAL A 998 -26.57 1.09 5.81
CA VAL A 998 -27.73 1.44 4.96
C VAL A 998 -28.98 0.80 5.57
N SER A 999 -29.79 1.65 6.18
CA SER A 999 -31.14 1.33 6.61
C SER A 999 -32.00 0.95 5.40
N VAL A 1000 -32.59 -0.24 5.44
CA VAL A 1000 -33.54 -0.71 4.42
C VAL A 1000 -34.84 0.09 4.56
N LEU A 1001 -35.04 1.09 3.70
CA LEU A 1001 -36.36 1.68 3.49
C LEU A 1001 -37.24 0.69 2.71
N TYR A 1002 -38.10 -0.04 3.43
CA TYR A 1002 -39.18 -0.80 2.82
C TYR A 1002 -40.24 0.18 2.29
N PHE A 1003 -40.30 0.37 0.97
CA PHE A 1003 -41.54 0.84 0.35
C PHE A 1003 -42.54 -0.31 0.37
N CYS A 1004 -43.46 -0.26 1.33
CA CYS A 1004 -44.64 -1.12 1.33
C CYS A 1004 -45.57 -0.67 0.19
N PRO A 1005 -45.86 -1.50 -0.82
CA PRO A 1005 -46.86 -1.14 -1.81
C PRO A 1005 -48.22 -1.17 -1.13
N VAL A 1006 -48.83 0.01 -0.93
CA VAL A 1006 -50.27 0.08 -0.63
C VAL A 1006 -50.99 -0.47 -1.86
N SER A 1007 -51.37 -1.74 -1.79
CA SER A 1007 -52.28 -2.35 -2.74
C SER A 1007 -53.68 -1.79 -2.53
N SER A 1008 -54.20 -1.06 -3.52
CA SER A 1008 -55.63 -1.05 -3.85
C SER A 1008 -55.91 -0.21 -5.10
N LEU A 1009 -55.82 -0.84 -6.27
CA LEU A 1009 -56.75 -0.53 -7.34
C LEU A 1009 -57.96 -1.44 -7.16
N CYS A 1010 -58.88 -1.01 -6.30
CA CYS A 1010 -60.23 -1.53 -6.25
C CYS A 1010 -60.95 -1.03 -7.51
N SER A 1011 -61.20 -1.93 -8.46
CA SER A 1011 -62.00 -1.66 -9.67
C SER A 1011 -63.48 -1.78 -9.35
N HIS A 1012 -64.04 -0.87 -8.54
CA HIS A 1012 -65.48 -0.81 -8.26
C HIS A 1012 -66.05 0.62 -8.40
N PRO A 1013 -67.17 0.86 -9.11
CA PRO A 1013 -67.60 2.19 -9.53
C PRO A 1013 -68.35 3.03 -8.47
N GLN A 1014 -68.06 2.89 -7.18
CA GLN A 1014 -68.80 3.60 -6.11
C GLN A 1014 -67.94 4.47 -5.18
N CYS A 1015 -66.63 4.56 -5.38
CA CYS A 1015 -65.79 5.50 -4.63
C CYS A 1015 -65.65 6.84 -5.36
N ARG A 1016 -66.77 7.57 -5.52
CA ARG A 1016 -66.77 9.00 -5.87
C ARG A 1016 -67.42 9.76 -4.72
N GLY A 1017 -66.63 10.56 -4.00
CA GLY A 1017 -67.19 11.62 -3.16
C GLY A 1017 -66.54 11.77 -1.79
N CYS A 1018 -65.31 12.27 -1.74
CA CYS A 1018 -64.95 13.29 -0.73
C CYS A 1018 -63.85 14.20 -1.28
N CYS A 1019 -64.22 15.48 -1.36
CA CYS A 1019 -63.53 16.71 -1.78
C CYS A 1019 -62.02 16.78 -1.43
N ARG A 1020 -61.12 17.28 -2.30
CA ARG A 1020 -60.94 18.64 -2.88
C ARG A 1020 -60.46 19.72 -1.89
N ARG A 1021 -59.30 20.32 -2.27
CA ARG A 1021 -58.71 21.67 -2.01
C ARG A 1021 -57.62 21.87 -0.94
N GLU A 1022 -56.39 21.92 -1.47
CA GLU A 1022 -55.34 22.97 -1.38
C GLU A 1022 -54.63 23.38 -0.07
N SER A 1023 -53.29 23.28 -0.18
CA SER A 1023 -52.20 24.12 0.35
C SER A 1023 -51.89 24.17 1.85
N SER A 1024 -50.85 23.44 2.26
CA SER A 1024 -49.76 23.97 3.10
C SER A 1024 -48.60 22.98 3.15
N PHE A 1025 -47.40 23.42 2.72
CA PHE A 1025 -46.13 22.80 3.11
C PHE A 1025 -46.06 22.77 4.65
N ARG A 1026 -45.93 21.59 5.26
CA ARG A 1026 -45.35 21.39 6.60
C ARG A 1026 -44.78 19.98 6.73
N SER A 1027 -43.55 19.95 7.21
CA SER A 1027 -42.78 18.84 7.80
C SER A 1027 -43.60 17.69 8.38
N VAL A 1028 -43.22 16.45 8.08
CA VAL A 1028 -43.66 15.27 8.83
C VAL A 1028 -42.43 14.58 9.42
N GLU A 1029 -42.34 14.63 10.75
CA GLU A 1029 -41.45 13.84 11.59
C GLU A 1029 -41.72 12.33 11.41
N ILE A 1030 -40.66 11.54 11.28
CA ILE A 1030 -40.75 10.07 11.27
C ILE A 1030 -40.52 9.57 12.70
N GLY A 1031 -41.60 9.19 13.38
CA GLY A 1031 -41.57 8.51 14.67
C GLY A 1031 -41.52 6.98 14.50
N ILE A 1032 -40.54 6.34 15.13
CA ILE A 1032 -40.39 4.88 15.21
C ILE A 1032 -41.32 4.37 16.33
N LYS A 1033 -42.17 3.38 16.02
CA LYS A 1033 -42.82 2.54 17.05
C LYS A 1033 -42.36 1.09 16.89
N PRO A 1034 -41.94 0.41 17.98
CA PRO A 1034 -41.62 -1.01 17.96
C PRO A 1034 -42.90 -1.83 17.92
N LYS A 1035 -42.88 -2.98 17.24
CA LYS A 1035 -43.95 -3.97 17.34
C LYS A 1035 -43.46 -5.22 18.07
N ASP A 1036 -44.18 -5.53 19.13
CA ASP A 1036 -44.13 -6.70 19.98
C ASP A 1036 -44.32 -8.03 19.21
N HIS A 1037 -43.84 -9.07 19.89
CA HIS A 1037 -43.97 -10.50 19.65
C HIS A 1037 -45.30 -10.99 19.03
N GLY A 1038 -45.15 -12.00 18.16
CA GLY A 1038 -46.19 -12.88 17.65
C GLY A 1038 -45.60 -13.90 16.71
#